data_AF-A0A6S6T1V8-F1
#
_entry.id   AF-A0A6S6T1V8-F1
#
_cell.length_a   1.000
_cell.length_b   1.000
_cell.length_c   1.000
_cell.angle_alpha   90.00
_cell.angle_beta   90.00
_cell.angle_gamma   90.00
#
_symmetry.space_group_name_H-M   'P 1'
#
loop_
_entity.id
_entity.type
_entity.pdbx_description
1 polymer ?
#
loop_
_entity_poly.entity_id
_entity_poly.type
_entity_poly.pdbx_seq_one_letter_code
_entity_poly.pdbx_strand_id
1 'polypeptide(L)'
;MKIHIKKYLYVASILLPLLLLAEQTSKNIQTKSPNDGVKKLATFYTVDGNIEDQYNAFIEEKLRSIGFNVTDPHKRINDHFETKWGSTTLDILTFMPVLKESTILPLLNIEPRIAGFSPFNLLMYKKRTEDVTHIGHLEPEAVLNILNIQNKEVRKKFSMSFKALDASISNEFGADIQHTTYTDLPEKPMIHFEYEFSIPDNVTLDAFKDEFQNKFELAFIDKGYLIAGYHDFFESTNNAKEILSNYSAFWTYSLCHLEFSYQVFDTQGARPDAALFAPCSMYMYIEKESKKVVLGMFRLQNIADTLPIRDTKRLNFIKKLDSQIPEILTHLGMKEVLSRVASAKNNSIAKQTKPPIKQIDIQPTKTVKIEKETNTLPGDYKVTLPSVPKAIQLNTSESSINPRSIKFSKRIPPNYRPNSFDREQKAKKSTNTRIGEVNKGKVSAYLRGPFMEVTEVEKVLKSAKFNHIASLPINKDKTLTSVIFTNNELVTLASKSNRGFIASLRVLVDTKEKTISITNPLYMSKGFLQEHYDDKVANKTLVQLIEAFSNLTNSEDSLKFQLLPKYQFMQGMPKYENMIEVASGDDLLEKIKENKRVLFTQTLSNGSTLIGIQLSKRTNKFIKRIGRNNASILPYPILIEEGKAKILDPKYYISFMYPKLTMSEFMKIATIPDAMKKDCERVFK
;
A
#
# COMPACT_ATOMS: atom_id res chain seq x y z
N MET A 1 -13.29 22.34 72.57
CA MET A 1 -13.35 21.31 73.64
C MET A 1 -14.10 20.10 73.06
N LYS A 2 -13.43 19.02 72.66
CA LYS A 2 -13.10 17.82 73.47
C LYS A 2 -14.40 17.19 74.04
N ILE A 3 -14.83 15.93 73.83
CA ILE A 3 -14.18 14.63 73.54
C ILE A 3 -15.29 13.58 73.20
N HIS A 4 -14.93 12.59 72.38
CA HIS A 4 -15.36 11.17 72.21
C HIS A 4 -16.25 10.47 73.29
N ILE A 5 -16.90 9.31 73.18
CA ILE A 5 -17.21 8.21 72.22
C ILE A 5 -18.10 7.17 72.99
N LYS A 6 -19.06 6.53 72.28
CA LYS A 6 -19.67 5.15 72.40
C LYS A 6 -20.03 4.49 73.75
N LYS A 7 -21.19 3.79 73.73
CA LYS A 7 -21.43 2.31 73.95
C LYS A 7 -22.94 2.07 74.20
N TYR A 8 -23.61 0.93 73.96
CA TYR A 8 -23.58 -0.23 73.04
C TYR A 8 -24.74 -1.17 73.53
N LEU A 9 -25.35 -1.96 72.63
CA LEU A 9 -26.14 -3.22 72.87
C LEU A 9 -27.56 -3.04 73.51
N TYR A 10 -28.65 -3.70 73.09
CA TYR A 10 -28.85 -5.15 72.90
C TYR A 10 -30.29 -5.51 72.39
N VAL A 11 -30.45 -6.67 71.71
CA VAL A 11 -31.64 -7.58 71.55
C VAL A 11 -32.85 -7.05 70.72
N ALA A 12 -33.20 -7.53 69.52
CA ALA A 12 -33.61 -8.85 68.99
C ALA A 12 -35.08 -9.30 69.26
N SER A 13 -35.78 -9.62 68.16
CA SER A 13 -36.96 -10.51 68.03
C SER A 13 -38.38 -9.94 68.25
N ILE A 14 -39.18 -9.87 67.17
CA ILE A 14 -40.58 -10.37 67.09
C ILE A 14 -40.88 -10.76 65.63
N LEU A 15 -41.52 -11.92 65.50
CA LEU A 15 -41.90 -12.70 64.31
C LEU A 15 -43.23 -12.25 63.65
N LEU A 16 -43.29 -12.30 62.31
CA LEU A 16 -44.31 -12.90 61.40
C LEU A 16 -45.83 -12.55 61.51
N PRO A 17 -46.70 -12.88 60.51
CA PRO A 17 -46.72 -12.57 59.07
C PRO A 17 -48.08 -11.95 58.61
N LEU A 18 -48.13 -11.41 57.38
CA LEU A 18 -49.34 -11.52 56.55
C LEU A 18 -48.93 -11.73 55.08
N LEU A 19 -49.01 -13.00 54.66
CA LEU A 19 -49.18 -13.37 53.26
C LEU A 19 -50.58 -12.92 52.82
N LEU A 20 -50.72 -12.34 51.62
CA LEU A 20 -51.71 -12.81 50.65
C LEU A 20 -51.37 -12.30 49.23
N LEU A 21 -51.28 -13.29 48.33
CA LEU A 21 -51.34 -13.34 46.87
C LEU A 21 -50.22 -12.77 45.98
N ALA A 22 -49.59 -13.75 45.34
CA ALA A 22 -48.74 -13.73 44.18
C ALA A 22 -49.45 -13.27 42.89
N GLU A 23 -48.71 -12.54 42.06
CA GLU A 23 -48.67 -12.79 40.62
C GLU A 23 -47.19 -12.80 40.21
N GLN A 24 -46.69 -14.00 39.92
CA GLN A 24 -45.31 -14.24 39.49
C GLN A 24 -45.14 -13.79 38.04
N THR A 25 -44.30 -12.79 37.79
CA THR A 25 -43.51 -12.73 36.57
C THR A 25 -42.06 -13.04 36.94
N SER A 26 -41.66 -14.29 36.71
CA SER A 26 -40.29 -14.77 36.90
C SER A 26 -39.33 -14.00 35.97
N LYS A 27 -38.69 -12.94 36.48
CA LYS A 27 -37.37 -12.51 36.00
C LYS A 27 -36.33 -13.24 36.84
N ASN A 28 -35.68 -14.19 36.18
CA ASN A 28 -34.58 -14.98 36.69
C ASN A 28 -33.40 -14.03 37.02
N ILE A 29 -33.30 -13.56 38.27
CA ILE A 29 -32.11 -12.86 38.75
C ILE A 29 -31.10 -13.94 39.14
N GLN A 30 -30.29 -14.35 38.18
CA GLN A 30 -29.01 -15.00 38.51
C GLN A 30 -28.11 -13.95 39.14
N THR A 31 -27.85 -14.14 40.43
CA THR A 31 -26.79 -13.46 41.16
C THR A 31 -25.44 -13.81 40.53
N LYS A 32 -24.89 -12.88 39.74
CA LYS A 32 -23.53 -12.99 39.18
C LYS A 32 -22.51 -13.05 40.32
N SER A 33 -21.61 -14.02 40.22
CA SER A 33 -20.43 -14.12 41.08
C SER A 33 -19.53 -12.88 40.86
N PRO A 34 -18.69 -12.45 41.83
CA PRO A 34 -17.83 -11.26 41.68
C PRO A 34 -16.84 -11.32 40.50
N ASN A 35 -16.68 -12.50 39.87
CA ASN A 35 -15.85 -12.74 38.69
C ASN A 35 -16.64 -13.04 37.40
N ASP A 36 -17.97 -12.96 37.40
CA ASP A 36 -18.80 -13.13 36.19
C ASP A 36 -18.71 -11.89 35.29
N GLY A 37 -17.64 -11.82 34.48
CA GLY A 37 -17.47 -10.78 33.46
C GLY A 37 -16.02 -10.50 33.04
N VAL A 38 -15.03 -10.89 33.85
CA VAL A 38 -13.61 -10.64 33.55
C VAL A 38 -13.12 -11.60 32.46
N LYS A 39 -12.64 -11.04 31.36
CA LYS A 39 -12.12 -11.78 30.18
C LYS A 39 -10.64 -11.44 29.97
N LYS A 40 -9.87 -12.37 29.40
CA LYS A 40 -8.48 -12.11 29.03
C LYS A 40 -8.41 -11.19 27.81
N LEU A 41 -7.57 -10.16 27.87
CA LEU A 41 -7.34 -9.19 26.80
C LEU A 41 -6.10 -9.54 25.97
N ALA A 42 -4.99 -9.81 26.65
CA ALA A 42 -3.70 -10.05 26.01
C ALA A 42 -2.86 -11.01 26.84
N THR A 43 -1.93 -11.66 26.14
CA THR A 43 -0.87 -12.49 26.71
C THR A 43 0.45 -11.78 26.54
N PHE A 44 1.23 -11.68 27.62
CA PHE A 44 2.58 -11.14 27.65
C PHE A 44 3.55 -12.18 28.18
N TYR A 45 4.71 -12.27 27.54
CA TYR A 45 5.88 -13.01 27.94
C TYR A 45 6.90 -11.98 28.41
N THR A 46 7.26 -12.03 29.69
CA THR A 46 8.24 -11.12 30.27
C THR A 46 9.57 -11.83 30.38
N VAL A 47 10.62 -11.20 29.86
CA VAL A 47 11.96 -11.78 29.76
C VAL A 47 12.97 -10.80 30.35
N ASP A 48 13.90 -11.30 31.14
CA ASP A 48 14.92 -10.47 31.76
C ASP A 48 15.85 -9.85 30.70
N GLY A 49 16.20 -8.57 30.93
CA GLY A 49 17.14 -7.82 30.12
C GLY A 49 16.59 -7.36 28.78
N ASN A 50 17.51 -6.94 27.91
CA ASN A 50 17.25 -6.58 26.51
C ASN A 50 17.46 -7.82 25.62
N ILE A 51 16.38 -8.29 25.01
CA ILE A 51 16.39 -9.46 24.11
C ILE A 51 16.08 -9.09 22.65
N GLU A 52 16.32 -7.83 22.24
CA GLU A 52 15.95 -7.35 20.90
C GLU A 52 16.51 -8.23 19.77
N ASP A 53 17.78 -8.61 19.86
CA ASP A 53 18.44 -9.44 18.85
C ASP A 53 17.87 -10.87 18.82
N GLN A 54 17.59 -11.46 19.98
CA GLN A 54 16.98 -12.79 20.08
C GLN A 54 15.55 -12.79 19.53
N TYR A 55 14.77 -11.76 19.85
CA TYR A 55 13.44 -11.57 19.30
C TYR A 55 13.48 -11.43 17.78
N ASN A 56 14.38 -10.60 17.26
CA ASN A 56 14.56 -10.44 15.82
C ASN A 56 14.90 -11.78 15.12
N ALA A 57 15.81 -12.57 15.69
CA ALA A 57 16.15 -13.89 15.17
C ALA A 57 14.94 -14.85 15.21
N PHE A 58 14.17 -14.86 16.30
CA PHE A 58 12.95 -15.66 16.42
C PHE A 58 11.93 -15.32 15.32
N ILE A 59 11.71 -14.04 15.05
CA ILE A 59 10.79 -13.56 14.01
C ILE A 59 11.26 -14.00 12.62
N GLU A 60 12.56 -13.91 12.35
CA GLU A 60 13.11 -14.21 11.02
C GLU A 60 13.22 -15.71 10.74
N GLU A 61 13.58 -16.52 11.74
CA GLU A 61 13.92 -17.92 11.57
C GLU A 61 12.80 -18.88 11.99
N LYS A 62 12.14 -18.62 13.13
CA LYS A 62 11.23 -19.58 13.78
C LYS A 62 9.77 -19.33 13.41
N LEU A 63 9.35 -18.08 13.33
CA LEU A 63 7.96 -17.72 13.08
C LEU A 63 7.44 -18.27 11.73
N ARG A 64 8.28 -18.23 10.69
CA ARG A 64 7.96 -18.82 9.37
C ARG A 64 7.79 -20.34 9.42
N SER A 65 8.58 -21.04 10.24
CA SER A 65 8.53 -22.49 10.35
C SER A 65 7.19 -23.02 10.87
N ILE A 66 6.47 -22.22 11.67
CA ILE A 66 5.13 -22.52 12.18
C ILE A 66 4.01 -21.93 11.30
N GLY A 67 4.38 -21.36 10.15
CA GLY A 67 3.48 -20.87 9.10
C GLY A 67 2.95 -19.46 9.32
N PHE A 68 3.58 -18.66 10.18
CA PHE A 68 3.27 -17.24 10.34
C PHE A 68 4.23 -16.40 9.49
N ASN A 69 3.69 -15.38 8.81
CA ASN A 69 4.44 -14.42 8.03
C ASN A 69 4.32 -13.03 8.64
N VAL A 70 5.37 -12.23 8.43
CA VAL A 70 5.43 -10.81 8.83
C VAL A 70 5.17 -9.96 7.59
N THR A 71 4.28 -8.97 7.67
CA THR A 71 3.94 -8.14 6.49
C THR A 71 4.71 -6.82 6.46
N ASP A 72 4.73 -6.08 7.58
CA ASP A 72 5.26 -4.71 7.65
C ASP A 72 5.94 -4.46 9.01
N PRO A 73 7.13 -5.04 9.26
CA PRO A 73 7.79 -4.92 10.56
C PRO A 73 8.31 -3.50 10.79
N HIS A 74 8.09 -2.98 11.99
CA HIS A 74 8.54 -1.67 12.43
C HIS A 74 9.32 -1.80 13.74
N LYS A 75 10.66 -1.79 13.65
CA LYS A 75 11.56 -1.89 14.79
C LYS A 75 11.86 -0.51 15.36
N ARG A 76 12.05 -0.43 16.69
CA ARG A 76 12.54 0.77 17.41
C ARG A 76 11.76 2.06 17.09
N ILE A 77 10.44 1.98 17.10
CA ILE A 77 9.54 3.12 16.88
C ILE A 77 9.75 4.24 17.89
N ASN A 78 10.15 3.90 19.12
CA ASN A 78 10.51 4.85 20.17
C ASN A 78 11.69 5.77 19.78
N ASP A 79 12.65 5.31 18.98
CA ASP A 79 13.76 6.17 18.51
C ASP A 79 13.24 7.28 17.58
N HIS A 80 12.23 6.96 16.75
CA HIS A 80 11.56 7.97 15.93
C HIS A 80 10.78 8.97 16.79
N PHE A 81 10.20 8.51 17.89
CA PHE A 81 9.53 9.39 18.85
C PHE A 81 10.51 10.33 19.53
N GLU A 82 11.65 9.81 20.02
CA GLU A 82 12.71 10.60 20.63
C GLU A 82 13.29 11.62 19.64
N THR A 83 13.54 11.22 18.39
CA THR A 83 14.03 12.12 17.34
C THR A 83 13.05 13.26 17.06
N LYS A 84 11.74 12.97 17.07
CA LYS A 84 10.70 13.95 16.68
C LYS A 84 10.27 14.86 17.81
N TRP A 85 10.14 14.34 19.03
CA TRP A 85 9.61 15.06 20.20
C TRP A 85 10.65 15.30 21.31
N GLY A 86 11.89 14.83 21.13
CA GLY A 86 13.01 15.06 22.04
C GLY A 86 13.00 14.18 23.29
N SER A 87 12.08 13.22 23.41
CA SER A 87 12.03 12.31 24.55
C SER A 87 11.31 11.01 24.25
N THR A 88 11.69 9.95 24.97
CA THR A 88 11.02 8.65 25.02
C THR A 88 11.16 8.08 26.43
N THR A 89 10.12 7.37 26.88
CA THR A 89 10.10 6.57 28.12
C THR A 89 10.50 5.11 27.88
N LEU A 90 10.66 4.72 26.61
CA LEU A 90 10.93 3.37 26.16
C LEU A 90 12.37 3.21 25.69
N ASP A 91 12.94 2.05 25.99
CA ASP A 91 14.22 1.60 25.43
C ASP A 91 13.98 0.89 24.09
N ILE A 92 12.90 0.12 24.02
CA ILE A 92 12.44 -0.60 22.83
C ILE A 92 10.93 -0.43 22.67
N LEU A 93 10.50 -0.17 21.44
CA LEU A 93 9.12 -0.33 20.98
C LEU A 93 9.12 -0.85 19.54
N THR A 94 8.61 -2.06 19.35
CA THR A 94 8.67 -2.75 18.06
C THR A 94 7.31 -3.36 17.72
N PHE A 95 6.83 -3.10 16.50
CA PHE A 95 5.60 -3.68 15.97
C PHE A 95 5.95 -4.74 14.93
N MET A 96 5.46 -5.97 15.13
CA MET A 96 5.55 -7.06 14.15
C MET A 96 4.15 -7.49 13.74
N PRO A 97 3.55 -6.87 12.71
CA PRO A 97 2.31 -7.35 12.13
C PRO A 97 2.52 -8.74 11.52
N VAL A 98 1.80 -9.72 12.06
CA VAL A 98 1.92 -11.14 11.70
C VAL A 98 0.56 -11.75 11.36
N LEU A 99 0.57 -12.73 10.47
CA LEU A 99 -0.61 -13.53 10.14
C LEU A 99 -0.22 -14.94 9.68
N LYS A 100 -1.18 -15.85 9.74
CA LYS A 100 -1.07 -17.21 9.18
C LYS A 100 -2.05 -17.38 8.04
N GLU A 101 -1.61 -17.15 6.80
CA GLU A 101 -2.44 -17.09 5.59
C GLU A 101 -3.25 -18.36 5.38
N SER A 102 -2.65 -19.53 5.63
CA SER A 102 -3.31 -20.83 5.53
C SER A 102 -4.55 -20.96 6.44
N THR A 103 -4.59 -20.21 7.54
CA THR A 103 -5.77 -20.14 8.43
C THR A 103 -6.68 -18.99 8.04
N ILE A 104 -6.13 -17.81 7.75
CA ILE A 104 -6.92 -16.60 7.52
C ILE A 104 -7.66 -16.64 6.19
N LEU A 105 -7.00 -17.00 5.07
CA LEU A 105 -7.60 -16.92 3.73
C LEU A 105 -8.93 -17.68 3.62
N PRO A 106 -9.06 -18.94 4.07
CA PRO A 106 -10.34 -19.64 4.02
C PRO A 106 -11.40 -19.02 4.94
N LEU A 107 -11.00 -18.48 6.08
CA LEU A 107 -11.91 -17.88 7.04
C LEU A 107 -12.50 -16.55 6.55
N LEU A 108 -11.78 -15.80 5.70
CA LEU A 108 -12.28 -14.54 5.13
C LEU A 108 -13.56 -14.74 4.32
N ASN A 109 -13.75 -15.89 3.67
CA ASN A 109 -15.00 -16.22 2.96
C ASN A 109 -16.20 -16.47 3.88
N ILE A 110 -15.95 -16.79 5.15
CA ILE A 110 -17.00 -17.03 6.15
C ILE A 110 -17.26 -15.74 6.93
N GLU A 111 -16.18 -15.06 7.29
CA GLU A 111 -16.20 -13.90 8.16
C GLU A 111 -15.08 -12.91 7.79
N PRO A 112 -15.34 -11.95 6.89
CA PRO A 112 -14.32 -11.00 6.44
C PRO A 112 -13.86 -10.05 7.56
N ARG A 113 -14.65 -9.90 8.63
CA ARG A 113 -14.31 -9.01 9.76
C ARG A 113 -13.01 -9.40 10.47
N ILE A 114 -12.57 -10.65 10.40
CA ILE A 114 -11.28 -11.09 10.98
C ILE A 114 -10.07 -10.32 10.40
N ALA A 115 -10.20 -9.74 9.21
CA ALA A 115 -9.18 -8.87 8.63
C ALA A 115 -8.93 -7.59 9.45
N GLY A 116 -9.86 -7.20 10.33
CA GLY A 116 -9.65 -6.09 11.26
C GLY A 116 -8.54 -6.32 12.30
N PHE A 117 -8.04 -7.55 12.42
CA PHE A 117 -6.83 -7.92 13.18
C PHE A 117 -6.00 -8.97 12.42
N SER A 118 -6.07 -8.99 11.08
CA SER A 118 -5.21 -9.83 10.26
C SER A 118 -4.56 -8.94 9.21
N PRO A 119 -3.28 -8.56 9.36
CA PRO A 119 -2.34 -9.01 10.41
C PRO A 119 -2.66 -8.46 11.81
N PHE A 120 -2.30 -9.20 12.87
CA PHE A 120 -2.28 -8.72 14.26
C PHE A 120 -0.84 -8.43 14.68
N ASN A 121 -0.63 -7.63 15.70
CA ASN A 121 0.72 -7.29 16.15
C ASN A 121 1.23 -8.24 17.23
N LEU A 122 2.41 -8.78 16.97
CA LEU A 122 3.27 -9.35 17.98
C LEU A 122 4.20 -8.23 18.47
N LEU A 123 3.78 -7.59 19.55
CA LEU A 123 4.43 -6.42 20.13
C LEU A 123 5.67 -6.85 20.92
N MET A 124 6.75 -6.08 20.81
CA MET A 124 7.85 -6.09 21.77
C MET A 124 8.05 -4.69 22.32
N TYR A 125 8.14 -4.54 23.64
CA TYR A 125 8.55 -3.28 24.26
C TYR A 125 9.36 -3.48 25.52
N LYS A 126 10.16 -2.47 25.88
CA LYS A 126 10.90 -2.40 27.14
C LYS A 126 10.92 -0.95 27.61
N LYS A 127 10.51 -0.68 28.85
CA LYS A 127 10.64 0.66 29.42
C LYS A 127 12.08 0.94 29.84
N ARG A 128 12.47 2.21 29.85
CA ARG A 128 13.80 2.63 30.38
C ARG A 128 13.93 2.41 31.89
N THR A 129 12.81 2.31 32.60
CA THR A 129 12.76 2.19 34.07
C THR A 129 12.77 0.76 34.59
N GLU A 130 12.74 -0.23 33.71
CA GLU A 130 12.70 -1.65 34.07
C GLU A 130 13.76 -2.41 33.26
N ASP A 131 14.30 -3.49 33.81
CA ASP A 131 15.27 -4.34 33.10
C ASP A 131 14.63 -5.65 32.60
N VAL A 132 13.42 -5.52 32.03
CA VAL A 132 12.69 -6.62 31.40
C VAL A 132 12.15 -6.18 30.06
N THR A 133 12.09 -7.11 29.11
CA THR A 133 11.43 -6.96 27.82
C THR A 133 10.11 -7.72 27.82
N HIS A 134 9.06 -7.08 27.32
CA HIS A 134 7.73 -7.67 27.19
C HIS A 134 7.45 -7.99 25.73
N ILE A 135 7.12 -9.24 25.44
CA ILE A 135 6.60 -9.69 24.15
C ILE A 135 5.11 -10.02 24.32
N GLY A 136 4.22 -9.56 23.45
CA GLY A 136 2.81 -9.90 23.62
C GLY A 136 1.96 -9.76 22.37
N HIS A 137 0.78 -10.37 22.44
CA HIS A 137 -0.28 -10.27 21.44
C HIS A 137 -1.65 -10.24 22.13
N LEU A 138 -2.66 -9.72 21.43
CA LEU A 138 -4.04 -9.80 21.91
C LEU A 138 -4.49 -11.27 21.96
N GLU A 139 -5.35 -11.57 22.93
CA GLU A 139 -6.01 -12.85 23.04
C GLU A 139 -7.01 -13.01 21.88
N PRO A 140 -7.03 -14.16 21.18
CA PRO A 140 -7.88 -14.32 20.01
C PRO A 140 -9.36 -14.17 20.33
N GLU A 141 -9.80 -14.59 21.53
CA GLU A 141 -11.18 -14.39 21.98
C GLU A 141 -11.53 -12.91 22.23
N ALA A 142 -10.55 -12.09 22.67
CA ALA A 142 -10.73 -10.64 22.80
C ALA A 142 -10.88 -9.99 21.41
N VAL A 143 -10.01 -10.35 20.47
CA VAL A 143 -10.10 -9.94 19.06
C VAL A 143 -11.48 -10.27 18.48
N LEU A 144 -11.94 -11.51 18.63
CA LEU A 144 -13.24 -11.95 18.13
C LEU A 144 -14.42 -11.23 18.79
N ASN A 145 -14.30 -10.84 20.06
CA ASN A 145 -15.31 -10.04 20.75
C ASN A 145 -15.36 -8.60 20.25
N ILE A 146 -14.19 -7.95 20.06
CA ILE A 146 -14.09 -6.60 19.49
C ILE A 146 -14.70 -6.56 18.09
N LEU A 147 -14.39 -7.56 17.26
CA LEU A 147 -14.94 -7.69 15.90
C LEU A 147 -16.42 -8.12 15.88
N ASN A 148 -17.01 -8.42 17.04
CA ASN A 148 -18.37 -8.93 17.20
C ASN A 148 -18.66 -10.17 16.34
N ILE A 149 -17.75 -11.16 16.36
CA ILE A 149 -17.83 -12.39 15.57
C ILE A 149 -18.38 -13.52 16.43
N GLN A 150 -19.55 -14.06 16.09
CA GLN A 150 -20.20 -15.14 16.85
C GLN A 150 -20.08 -16.52 16.18
N ASN A 151 -19.58 -16.57 14.94
CA ASN A 151 -19.49 -17.82 14.18
C ASN A 151 -18.56 -18.82 14.88
N LYS A 152 -19.12 -19.93 15.37
CA LYS A 152 -18.39 -20.93 16.17
C LYS A 152 -17.19 -21.54 15.45
N GLU A 153 -17.30 -21.76 14.14
CA GLU A 153 -16.21 -22.33 13.34
C GLU A 153 -15.05 -21.34 13.21
N VAL A 154 -15.36 -20.08 12.89
CA VAL A 154 -14.37 -18.99 12.80
C VAL A 154 -13.68 -18.81 14.14
N ARG A 155 -14.45 -18.70 15.24
CA ARG A 155 -13.87 -18.54 16.59
C ARG A 155 -12.92 -19.69 16.93
N LYS A 156 -13.34 -20.94 16.70
CA LYS A 156 -12.50 -22.12 16.95
C LYS A 156 -11.22 -22.10 16.11
N LYS A 157 -11.33 -21.93 14.78
CA LYS A 157 -10.18 -22.00 13.87
C LYS A 157 -9.20 -20.84 14.08
N PHE A 158 -9.71 -19.62 14.26
CA PHE A 158 -8.90 -18.45 14.54
C PHE A 158 -8.13 -18.62 15.85
N SER A 159 -8.81 -18.93 16.96
CA SER A 159 -8.18 -19.13 18.28
C SER A 159 -7.19 -20.30 18.30
N MET A 160 -7.44 -21.37 17.53
CA MET A 160 -6.50 -22.49 17.41
C MET A 160 -5.16 -22.09 16.77
N SER A 161 -5.12 -21.07 15.90
CA SER A 161 -3.87 -20.68 15.23
C SER A 161 -2.82 -20.11 16.19
N PHE A 162 -3.26 -19.49 17.28
CA PHE A 162 -2.40 -18.89 18.30
C PHE A 162 -1.69 -19.94 19.17
N LYS A 163 -2.25 -21.14 19.34
CA LYS A 163 -1.62 -22.19 20.18
C LYS A 163 -0.19 -22.54 19.75
N ALA A 164 0.05 -22.60 18.44
CA ALA A 164 1.39 -22.89 17.91
C ALA A 164 2.34 -21.70 18.09
N LEU A 165 1.82 -20.48 18.00
CA LEU A 165 2.57 -19.26 18.27
C LEU A 165 2.96 -19.20 19.76
N ASP A 166 1.98 -19.32 20.66
CA ASP A 166 2.17 -19.24 22.11
C ASP A 166 3.19 -20.28 22.59
N ALA A 167 3.08 -21.53 22.10
CA ALA A 167 4.03 -22.58 22.42
C ALA A 167 5.44 -22.26 21.90
N SER A 168 5.55 -21.70 20.69
CA SER A 168 6.85 -21.33 20.12
C SER A 168 7.50 -20.18 20.89
N ILE A 169 6.74 -19.17 21.32
CA ILE A 169 7.25 -18.06 22.13
C ILE A 169 7.68 -18.57 23.52
N SER A 170 6.84 -19.40 24.17
CA SER A 170 7.15 -19.98 25.48
C SER A 170 8.43 -20.81 25.46
N ASN A 171 8.62 -21.60 24.39
CA ASN A 171 9.82 -22.43 24.23
C ASN A 171 11.08 -21.58 24.01
N GLU A 172 10.95 -20.43 23.34
CA GLU A 172 12.10 -19.58 23.02
C GLU A 172 12.51 -18.69 24.19
N PHE A 173 11.53 -18.07 24.84
CA PHE A 173 11.75 -16.96 25.77
C PHE A 173 11.42 -17.30 27.23
N GLY A 174 10.90 -18.50 27.50
CA GLY A 174 10.52 -18.93 28.84
C GLY A 174 9.05 -18.66 29.18
N ALA A 175 8.71 -18.89 30.46
CA ALA A 175 7.33 -19.13 30.90
C ALA A 175 6.75 -18.09 31.89
N ASP A 176 7.37 -16.92 32.10
CA ASP A 176 6.71 -15.83 32.84
C ASP A 176 5.63 -15.19 31.96
N ILE A 177 4.46 -15.83 31.99
CA ILE A 177 3.30 -15.49 31.19
C ILE A 177 2.31 -14.70 32.04
N GLN A 178 2.06 -13.47 31.64
CA GLN A 178 1.09 -12.59 32.27
C GLN A 178 -0.10 -12.35 31.35
N HIS A 179 -1.29 -12.33 31.92
CA HIS A 179 -2.50 -11.97 31.19
C HIS A 179 -3.04 -10.64 31.69
N THR A 180 -3.36 -9.76 30.74
CA THR A 180 -4.18 -8.58 31.04
C THR A 180 -5.65 -8.93 30.84
N THR A 181 -6.55 -8.17 31.45
CA THR A 181 -7.99 -8.47 31.45
C THR A 181 -8.83 -7.25 31.15
N TYR A 182 -10.04 -7.47 30.63
CA TYR A 182 -11.08 -6.46 30.45
C TYR A 182 -12.43 -7.02 30.91
N THR A 183 -13.38 -6.15 31.25
CA THR A 183 -14.74 -6.56 31.62
C THR A 183 -15.71 -6.36 30.46
N ASP A 184 -15.67 -5.19 29.85
CA ASP A 184 -16.65 -4.74 28.88
C ASP A 184 -15.99 -4.12 27.64
N LEU A 185 -16.78 -4.03 26.57
CA LEU A 185 -16.43 -3.34 25.33
C LEU A 185 -17.38 -2.15 25.13
N PRO A 186 -16.98 -1.13 24.35
CA PRO A 186 -17.89 -0.06 23.97
C PRO A 186 -19.13 -0.63 23.26
N GLU A 187 -20.26 0.05 23.41
CA GLU A 187 -21.55 -0.33 22.79
C GLU A 187 -21.41 -0.54 21.27
N LYS A 188 -20.58 0.28 20.63
CA LYS A 188 -20.20 0.16 19.23
C LYS A 188 -18.70 -0.12 19.16
N PRO A 189 -18.26 -1.38 19.07
CA PRO A 189 -16.84 -1.72 19.02
C PRO A 189 -16.24 -1.61 17.61
N MET A 190 -17.06 -1.44 16.57
CA MET A 190 -16.63 -1.41 15.17
C MET A 190 -17.24 -0.23 14.41
N ILE A 191 -16.52 0.26 13.40
CA ILE A 191 -17.09 1.04 12.30
C ILE A 191 -17.27 0.16 11.07
N HIS A 192 -18.33 0.41 10.30
CA HIS A 192 -18.57 -0.24 9.02
C HIS A 192 -19.07 0.79 8.01
N PHE A 193 -18.49 0.77 6.82
CA PHE A 193 -18.85 1.69 5.73
C PHE A 193 -18.99 0.94 4.41
N GLU A 194 -19.87 1.43 3.55
CA GLU A 194 -20.01 1.00 2.17
C GLU A 194 -19.77 2.17 1.21
N TYR A 195 -19.10 1.90 0.10
CA TYR A 195 -18.96 2.83 -1.02
C TYR A 195 -19.47 2.17 -2.30
N GLU A 196 -20.60 2.66 -2.80
CA GLU A 196 -21.17 2.25 -4.07
C GLU A 196 -20.41 2.93 -5.21
N PHE A 197 -19.99 2.14 -6.20
CA PHE A 197 -19.27 2.65 -7.36
C PHE A 197 -19.89 2.14 -8.67
N SER A 198 -19.73 2.92 -9.72
CA SER A 198 -20.01 2.50 -11.09
C SER A 198 -18.71 2.56 -11.88
N ILE A 199 -18.35 1.44 -12.52
CA ILE A 199 -17.20 1.40 -13.42
C ILE A 199 -17.73 1.66 -14.83
N PRO A 200 -17.30 2.74 -15.53
CA PRO A 200 -17.60 2.92 -16.94
C PRO A 200 -17.08 1.75 -17.78
N ASP A 201 -17.74 1.43 -18.90
CA ASP A 201 -17.42 0.25 -19.73
C ASP A 201 -15.94 0.17 -20.20
N ASN A 202 -15.23 1.29 -20.20
CA ASN A 202 -13.83 1.40 -20.61
C ASN A 202 -12.81 1.39 -19.44
N VAL A 203 -13.25 1.17 -18.19
CA VAL A 203 -12.42 1.16 -16.98
C VAL A 203 -12.42 -0.25 -16.39
N THR A 204 -11.25 -0.74 -15.95
CA THR A 204 -11.15 -2.06 -15.28
C THR A 204 -11.35 -1.91 -13.77
N LEU A 205 -11.75 -2.99 -13.08
CA LEU A 205 -11.84 -3.00 -11.62
C LEU A 205 -10.51 -2.58 -10.95
N ASP A 206 -9.37 -3.03 -11.46
CA ASP A 206 -8.06 -2.62 -10.94
C ASP A 206 -7.82 -1.11 -11.08
N ALA A 207 -8.28 -0.50 -12.17
CA ALA A 207 -8.14 0.94 -12.38
C ALA A 207 -9.02 1.74 -11.40
N PHE A 208 -10.25 1.25 -11.15
CA PHE A 208 -11.11 1.80 -10.12
C PHE A 208 -10.48 1.65 -8.72
N LYS A 209 -9.97 0.46 -8.39
CA LYS A 209 -9.30 0.18 -7.10
C LYS A 209 -8.12 1.13 -6.89
N ASP A 210 -7.25 1.30 -7.89
CA ASP A 210 -6.11 2.23 -7.85
C ASP A 210 -6.55 3.69 -7.57
N GLU A 211 -7.60 4.17 -8.24
CA GLU A 211 -8.13 5.52 -8.06
C GLU A 211 -8.77 5.70 -6.68
N PHE A 212 -9.59 4.74 -6.27
CA PHE A 212 -10.24 4.70 -4.97
C PHE A 212 -9.20 4.71 -3.83
N GLN A 213 -8.22 3.80 -3.89
CA GLN A 213 -7.14 3.69 -2.93
C GLN A 213 -6.34 5.01 -2.87
N ASN A 214 -6.03 5.62 -4.01
CA ASN A 214 -5.33 6.90 -4.02
C ASN A 214 -6.14 8.02 -3.33
N LYS A 215 -7.44 8.14 -3.64
CA LYS A 215 -8.32 9.13 -3.02
C LYS A 215 -8.43 8.90 -1.51
N PHE A 216 -8.56 7.64 -1.11
CA PHE A 216 -8.60 7.21 0.28
C PHE A 216 -7.30 7.57 1.02
N GLU A 217 -6.15 7.14 0.52
CA GLU A 217 -4.83 7.38 1.12
C GLU A 217 -4.58 8.88 1.31
N LEU A 218 -4.84 9.69 0.27
CA LEU A 218 -4.66 11.14 0.35
C LEU A 218 -5.55 11.79 1.41
N ALA A 219 -6.82 11.37 1.52
CA ALA A 219 -7.73 11.94 2.51
C ALA A 219 -7.31 11.67 3.95
N PHE A 220 -6.70 10.50 4.21
CA PHE A 220 -6.12 10.18 5.52
C PHE A 220 -4.79 10.93 5.75
N ILE A 221 -3.92 11.01 4.74
CA ILE A 221 -2.66 11.76 4.82
C ILE A 221 -2.89 13.24 5.10
N ASP A 222 -3.88 13.85 4.44
CA ASP A 222 -4.27 15.26 4.65
C ASP A 222 -4.74 15.54 6.09
N LYS A 223 -5.12 14.50 6.84
CA LYS A 223 -5.52 14.58 8.25
C LYS A 223 -4.43 14.12 9.22
N GLY A 224 -3.21 13.91 8.74
CA GLY A 224 -2.05 13.57 9.57
C GLY A 224 -1.88 12.07 9.85
N TYR A 225 -2.67 11.22 9.21
CA TYR A 225 -2.45 9.77 9.24
C TYR A 225 -1.34 9.40 8.23
N LEU A 226 -0.72 8.25 8.46
CA LEU A 226 0.14 7.60 7.49
C LEU A 226 -0.34 6.17 7.29
N ILE A 227 -0.08 5.64 6.10
CA ILE A 227 -0.30 4.23 5.78
C ILE A 227 0.97 3.49 6.19
N ALA A 228 0.94 2.88 7.37
CA ALA A 228 2.10 2.19 7.94
C ALA A 228 2.32 0.82 7.28
N GLY A 229 1.31 0.29 6.61
CA GLY A 229 1.36 -1.04 6.02
C GLY A 229 0.15 -1.28 5.13
N TYR A 230 0.30 -2.21 4.20
CA TYR A 230 -0.72 -2.59 3.24
C TYR A 230 -0.59 -4.08 2.94
N HIS A 231 -1.65 -4.83 3.20
CA HIS A 231 -1.70 -6.25 2.90
C HIS A 231 -2.78 -6.54 1.88
N ASP A 232 -2.38 -7.00 0.69
CA ASP A 232 -3.31 -7.48 -0.34
C ASP A 232 -3.47 -8.99 -0.21
N PHE A 233 -4.64 -9.44 0.24
CA PHE A 233 -4.86 -10.87 0.46
C PHE A 233 -4.83 -11.66 -0.85
N PHE A 234 -5.11 -11.04 -2.00
CA PHE A 234 -5.07 -11.71 -3.30
C PHE A 234 -3.65 -12.03 -3.76
N GLU A 235 -2.66 -11.29 -3.27
CA GLU A 235 -1.25 -11.45 -3.61
C GLU A 235 -0.47 -12.14 -2.47
N SER A 236 -1.15 -12.58 -1.41
CA SER A 236 -0.52 -13.17 -0.22
C SER A 236 0.02 -14.58 -0.46
N THR A 237 -0.64 -15.38 -1.31
CA THR A 237 -0.18 -16.72 -1.72
C THR A 237 -0.57 -16.99 -3.18
N ASN A 238 0.12 -17.95 -3.83
CA ASN A 238 -0.14 -18.31 -5.23
C ASN A 238 -1.59 -18.75 -5.51
N ASN A 239 -2.29 -19.31 -4.51
CA ASN A 239 -3.67 -19.78 -4.62
C ASN A 239 -4.68 -18.86 -3.91
N ALA A 240 -4.26 -17.68 -3.41
CA ALA A 240 -5.15 -16.83 -2.63
C ALA A 240 -6.38 -16.35 -3.43
N LYS A 241 -6.21 -16.04 -4.73
CA LYS A 241 -7.32 -15.66 -5.62
C LYS A 241 -8.35 -16.78 -5.81
N GLU A 242 -7.89 -18.02 -5.83
CA GLU A 242 -8.77 -19.20 -5.92
C GLU A 242 -9.53 -19.41 -4.62
N ILE A 243 -8.84 -19.31 -3.48
CA ILE A 243 -9.46 -19.42 -2.15
C ILE A 243 -10.50 -18.31 -1.97
N LEU A 244 -10.13 -17.06 -2.26
CA LEU A 244 -10.99 -15.87 -2.13
C LEU A 244 -11.90 -15.65 -3.35
N SER A 245 -12.36 -16.73 -3.97
CA SER A 245 -13.15 -16.69 -5.20
C SER A 245 -14.50 -15.98 -5.08
N ASN A 246 -14.98 -15.66 -3.87
CA ASN A 246 -16.19 -14.85 -3.66
C ASN A 246 -15.93 -13.33 -3.82
N TYR A 247 -14.67 -12.93 -3.84
CA TYR A 247 -14.26 -11.53 -3.90
C TYR A 247 -13.65 -11.19 -5.27
N SER A 248 -13.66 -9.90 -5.59
CA SER A 248 -12.92 -9.32 -6.71
C SER A 248 -11.68 -8.54 -6.26
N ALA A 249 -11.65 -8.13 -4.99
CA ALA A 249 -10.49 -7.56 -4.32
C ALA A 249 -10.67 -7.69 -2.79
N PHE A 250 -9.58 -7.88 -2.06
CA PHE A 250 -9.57 -7.89 -0.59
C PHE A 250 -8.22 -7.41 -0.07
N TRP A 251 -8.19 -6.32 0.69
CA TRP A 251 -6.96 -5.78 1.26
C TRP A 251 -7.18 -5.20 2.67
N THR A 252 -6.09 -4.87 3.36
CA THR A 252 -6.11 -4.19 4.65
C THR A 252 -5.05 -3.10 4.69
N TYR A 253 -5.44 -1.93 5.19
CA TYR A 253 -4.54 -0.83 5.49
C TYR A 253 -4.20 -0.84 6.98
N SER A 254 -2.91 -0.67 7.29
CA SER A 254 -2.45 -0.35 8.64
C SER A 254 -2.41 1.17 8.80
N LEU A 255 -3.44 1.75 9.41
CA LEU A 255 -3.48 3.19 9.66
C LEU A 255 -2.67 3.55 10.90
N CYS A 256 -1.88 4.62 10.83
CA CYS A 256 -1.11 5.14 11.96
C CYS A 256 -1.23 6.66 12.05
N HIS A 257 -1.26 7.19 13.27
CA HIS A 257 -1.16 8.61 13.54
C HIS A 257 -0.03 8.81 14.56
N LEU A 258 1.13 9.30 14.13
CA LEU A 258 2.35 9.27 14.95
C LEU A 258 2.20 9.98 16.29
N GLU A 259 1.52 11.12 16.33
CA GLU A 259 1.28 11.84 17.59
C GLU A 259 0.38 11.03 18.54
N PHE A 260 -0.59 10.28 18.00
CA PHE A 260 -1.43 9.42 18.84
C PHE A 260 -0.60 8.29 19.42
N SER A 261 0.20 7.61 18.58
CA SER A 261 1.07 6.53 19.03
C SER A 261 2.05 7.01 20.09
N TYR A 262 2.67 8.18 19.91
CA TYR A 262 3.56 8.75 20.91
C TYR A 262 2.84 9.06 22.23
N GLN A 263 1.71 9.77 22.16
CA GLN A 263 0.97 10.16 23.37
C GLN A 263 0.40 8.95 24.12
N VAL A 264 -0.07 7.93 23.42
CA VAL A 264 -0.68 6.74 24.04
C VAL A 264 0.36 5.73 24.50
N PHE A 265 1.49 5.57 23.80
CA PHE A 265 2.45 4.48 24.07
C PHE A 265 3.73 4.92 24.82
N ASP A 266 4.20 6.16 24.67
CA ASP A 266 5.60 6.49 25.01
C ASP A 266 5.83 7.85 25.70
N THR A 267 4.82 8.34 26.41
CA THR A 267 4.93 9.52 27.28
C THR A 267 4.82 9.11 28.75
N GLN A 268 5.11 10.02 29.68
CA GLN A 268 4.99 9.71 31.11
C GLN A 268 3.55 9.26 31.47
N GLY A 269 3.41 8.07 32.05
CA GLY A 269 2.11 7.45 32.35
C GLY A 269 1.39 6.86 31.14
N ALA A 270 2.08 6.68 30.01
CA ALA A 270 1.56 6.03 28.83
C ALA A 270 1.39 4.52 29.01
N ARG A 271 0.76 3.89 28.02
CA ARG A 271 0.43 2.47 27.97
C ARG A 271 1.11 1.84 26.76
N PRO A 272 2.38 1.41 26.88
CA PRO A 272 3.07 0.71 25.79
C PRO A 272 2.31 -0.55 25.34
N ASP A 273 1.62 -1.21 26.26
CA ASP A 273 0.72 -2.34 26.01
C ASP A 273 -0.48 -2.00 25.12
N ALA A 274 -0.87 -0.74 25.01
CA ALA A 274 -1.88 -0.30 24.03
C ALA A 274 -1.42 -0.46 22.58
N ALA A 275 -0.11 -0.60 22.33
CA ALA A 275 0.42 -0.87 21.00
C ALA A 275 0.06 -2.26 20.47
N LEU A 276 -0.51 -3.16 21.30
CA LEU A 276 -1.10 -4.42 20.84
C LEU A 276 -2.24 -4.22 19.83
N PHE A 277 -2.90 -3.06 19.86
CA PHE A 277 -3.94 -2.65 18.92
C PHE A 277 -3.39 -1.97 17.65
N ALA A 278 -2.09 -1.65 17.62
CA ALA A 278 -1.42 -1.29 16.37
C ALA A 278 -1.06 -2.59 15.63
N PRO A 279 -0.98 -2.63 14.29
CA PRO A 279 -1.49 -1.58 13.42
C PRO A 279 -3.00 -1.46 13.54
N CYS A 280 -3.52 -0.24 13.42
CA CYS A 280 -4.96 -0.01 13.36
C CYS A 280 -5.48 -0.45 11.98
N SER A 281 -5.82 -1.74 11.89
CA SER A 281 -6.17 -2.41 10.64
C SER A 281 -7.57 -2.04 10.16
N MET A 282 -7.63 -1.39 9.00
CA MET A 282 -8.85 -1.11 8.27
C MET A 282 -8.94 -2.03 7.06
N TYR A 283 -9.83 -3.01 7.12
CA TYR A 283 -10.01 -3.97 6.04
C TYR A 283 -11.00 -3.42 5.00
N MET A 284 -10.79 -3.80 3.74
CA MET A 284 -11.67 -3.48 2.64
C MET A 284 -11.79 -4.64 1.67
N TYR A 285 -12.98 -4.85 1.12
CA TYR A 285 -13.20 -5.86 0.10
C TYR A 285 -14.29 -5.45 -0.88
N ILE A 286 -14.27 -6.10 -2.04
CA ILE A 286 -15.30 -6.00 -3.08
C ILE A 286 -15.81 -7.42 -3.32
N GLU A 287 -17.04 -7.72 -2.90
CA GLU A 287 -17.71 -8.97 -3.27
C GLU A 287 -17.93 -8.98 -4.79
N LYS A 288 -17.82 -10.17 -5.41
CA LYS A 288 -18.16 -10.33 -6.83
C LYS A 288 -19.56 -9.79 -7.09
N GLU A 289 -19.70 -9.05 -8.18
CA GLU A 289 -20.96 -8.47 -8.66
C GLU A 289 -21.58 -7.36 -7.78
N SER A 290 -21.07 -7.11 -6.57
CA SER A 290 -21.67 -6.18 -5.61
C SER A 290 -21.56 -4.69 -5.99
N LYS A 291 -20.58 -4.32 -6.85
CA LYS A 291 -20.21 -2.93 -7.17
C LYS A 291 -20.08 -2.02 -5.94
N LYS A 292 -19.63 -2.61 -4.82
CA LYS A 292 -19.48 -1.94 -3.52
C LYS A 292 -18.12 -2.24 -2.94
N VAL A 293 -17.45 -1.22 -2.41
CA VAL A 293 -16.36 -1.43 -1.45
C VAL A 293 -16.99 -1.50 -0.07
N VAL A 294 -16.80 -2.62 0.62
CA VAL A 294 -17.16 -2.79 2.02
C VAL A 294 -15.91 -2.57 2.86
N LEU A 295 -16.03 -1.81 3.95
CA LEU A 295 -14.94 -1.40 4.82
C LEU A 295 -15.32 -1.63 6.28
N GLY A 296 -14.37 -2.09 7.09
CA GLY A 296 -14.53 -2.07 8.55
C GLY A 296 -13.21 -1.91 9.29
N MET A 297 -13.32 -1.46 10.53
CA MET A 297 -12.21 -1.27 11.46
C MET A 297 -12.75 -1.26 12.89
N PHE A 298 -11.95 -1.68 13.88
CA PHE A 298 -12.32 -1.52 15.28
C PHE A 298 -12.25 -0.05 15.70
N ARG A 299 -13.11 0.36 16.63
CA ARG A 299 -13.10 1.71 17.21
C ARG A 299 -11.88 1.89 18.11
N LEU A 300 -11.22 3.04 18.05
CA LEU A 300 -10.12 3.34 18.96
C LEU A 300 -10.59 3.41 20.42
N GLN A 301 -11.90 3.65 20.65
CA GLN A 301 -12.50 3.57 21.97
C GLN A 301 -12.31 2.19 22.65
N ASN A 302 -12.18 1.10 21.89
CA ASN A 302 -11.86 -0.21 22.47
C ASN A 302 -10.55 -0.16 23.27
N ILE A 303 -9.56 0.63 22.84
CA ILE A 303 -8.28 0.78 23.53
C ILE A 303 -8.49 1.41 24.92
N ALA A 304 -9.29 2.49 24.99
CA ALA A 304 -9.57 3.18 26.24
C ALA A 304 -10.42 2.38 27.22
N ASP A 305 -11.34 1.56 26.71
CA ASP A 305 -12.28 0.80 27.55
C ASP A 305 -11.66 -0.51 28.05
N THR A 306 -10.83 -1.16 27.23
CA THR A 306 -10.18 -2.44 27.60
C THR A 306 -8.89 -2.24 28.39
N LEU A 307 -8.13 -1.17 28.11
CA LEU A 307 -7.00 -0.75 28.91
C LEU A 307 -7.47 0.47 29.68
N PRO A 308 -7.58 0.45 31.02
CA PRO A 308 -8.22 1.51 31.81
C PRO A 308 -7.41 2.83 31.78
N ILE A 309 -7.40 3.50 30.63
CA ILE A 309 -6.72 4.77 30.37
C ILE A 309 -7.60 5.86 30.98
N ARG A 310 -7.17 6.42 32.10
CA ARG A 310 -7.90 7.46 32.83
C ARG A 310 -7.39 8.87 32.57
N ASP A 311 -6.23 8.99 31.92
CA ASP A 311 -5.62 10.28 31.60
C ASP A 311 -6.46 11.04 30.56
N THR A 312 -6.89 12.25 30.93
CA THR A 312 -7.79 13.06 30.10
C THR A 312 -7.17 13.44 28.76
N LYS A 313 -5.85 13.67 28.70
CA LYS A 313 -5.16 14.03 27.46
C LYS A 313 -5.23 12.89 26.45
N ARG A 314 -4.86 11.67 26.85
CA ARG A 314 -4.94 10.47 26.01
C ARG A 314 -6.37 10.14 25.60
N LEU A 315 -7.31 10.23 26.54
CA LEU A 315 -8.74 10.02 26.23
C LEU A 315 -9.25 11.00 25.17
N ASN A 316 -8.84 12.27 25.24
CA ASN A 316 -9.24 13.27 24.24
C ASN A 316 -8.63 12.96 22.86
N PHE A 317 -7.38 12.49 22.79
CA PHE A 317 -6.78 12.04 21.54
C PHE A 317 -7.52 10.83 20.95
N ILE A 318 -7.80 9.82 21.76
CA ILE A 318 -8.57 8.63 21.35
C ILE A 318 -9.92 9.06 20.80
N LYS A 319 -10.70 9.85 21.53
CA LYS A 319 -12.03 10.34 21.10
C LYS A 319 -11.98 11.16 19.82
N LYS A 320 -10.98 12.05 19.70
CA LYS A 320 -10.78 12.90 18.52
C LYS A 320 -10.57 12.04 17.27
N LEU A 321 -9.63 11.10 17.30
CA LEU A 321 -9.35 10.26 16.14
C LEU A 321 -10.48 9.27 15.85
N ASP A 322 -11.09 8.70 16.90
CA ASP A 322 -12.23 7.77 16.78
C ASP A 322 -13.44 8.42 16.08
N SER A 323 -13.61 9.73 16.22
CA SER A 323 -14.64 10.51 15.52
C SER A 323 -14.19 10.98 14.13
N GLN A 324 -12.92 11.37 13.98
CA GLN A 324 -12.36 11.87 12.73
C GLN A 324 -12.30 10.80 11.63
N ILE A 325 -12.04 9.53 11.96
CA ILE A 325 -11.98 8.44 10.97
C ILE A 325 -13.33 8.33 10.22
N PRO A 326 -14.49 8.15 10.89
CA PRO A 326 -15.81 8.22 10.26
C PRO A 326 -16.03 9.49 9.42
N GLU A 327 -15.64 10.66 9.93
CA GLU A 327 -15.79 11.92 9.19
C GLU A 327 -15.05 11.88 7.84
N ILE A 328 -13.80 11.39 7.82
CA ILE A 328 -13.02 11.25 6.58
C ILE A 328 -13.74 10.32 5.59
N LEU A 329 -14.22 9.17 6.06
CA LEU A 329 -14.93 8.20 5.25
C LEU A 329 -16.22 8.78 4.65
N THR A 330 -16.98 9.53 5.43
CA THR A 330 -18.17 10.24 4.93
C THR A 330 -17.81 11.30 3.89
N HIS A 331 -16.74 12.07 4.08
CA HIS A 331 -16.26 13.04 3.08
C HIS A 331 -15.81 12.38 1.77
N LEU A 332 -15.34 11.14 1.83
CA LEU A 332 -14.99 10.34 0.65
C LEU A 332 -16.22 9.86 -0.14
N GLY A 333 -17.43 10.02 0.41
CA GLY A 333 -18.68 9.56 -0.16
C GLY A 333 -19.11 8.18 0.33
N MET A 334 -18.47 7.64 1.37
CA MET A 334 -18.86 6.36 1.97
C MET A 334 -20.04 6.56 2.93
N LYS A 335 -20.91 5.56 3.02
CA LYS A 335 -22.07 5.55 3.90
C LYS A 335 -21.83 4.60 5.06
N GLU A 336 -22.04 5.07 6.28
CA GLU A 336 -22.00 4.22 7.46
C GLU A 336 -23.13 3.18 7.37
N VAL A 337 -22.83 1.93 7.70
CA VAL A 337 -23.80 0.84 7.72
C VAL A 337 -23.77 0.12 9.05
N LEU A 338 -24.90 -0.47 9.45
CA LEU A 338 -24.91 -1.41 10.56
C LEU A 338 -24.11 -2.64 10.18
N SER A 339 -23.37 -3.21 11.15
CA SER A 339 -22.58 -4.42 10.93
C SER A 339 -23.49 -5.52 10.36
N ARG A 340 -23.29 -5.87 9.08
CA ARG A 340 -23.98 -7.00 8.47
C ARG A 340 -23.41 -8.25 9.12
N VAL A 341 -24.21 -8.92 9.95
CA VAL A 341 -23.94 -10.32 10.31
C VAL A 341 -23.95 -11.08 8.99
N ALA A 342 -22.81 -11.63 8.58
CA ALA A 342 -22.71 -12.43 7.35
C ALA A 342 -23.82 -13.50 7.39
N SER A 343 -24.73 -13.43 6.42
CA SER A 343 -25.83 -14.37 6.31
C SER A 343 -25.25 -15.74 5.97
N ALA A 344 -25.53 -16.74 6.82
CA ALA A 344 -25.25 -18.12 6.51
C ALA A 344 -26.09 -18.54 5.29
N LYS A 345 -25.53 -18.42 4.09
CA LYS A 345 -26.01 -19.19 2.94
C LYS A 345 -25.59 -20.64 3.19
N ASN A 346 -26.56 -21.44 3.65
CA ASN A 346 -26.46 -22.89 3.69
C ASN A 346 -26.19 -23.43 2.29
N ASN A 347 -24.92 -23.64 1.94
CA ASN A 347 -24.56 -24.57 0.88
C ASN A 347 -24.48 -25.96 1.52
N SER A 348 -25.52 -26.76 1.30
CA SER A 348 -25.50 -28.20 1.55
C SER A 348 -24.35 -28.82 0.76
N ILE A 349 -23.33 -29.28 1.48
CA ILE A 349 -22.25 -30.10 0.92
C ILE A 349 -22.86 -31.45 0.55
N ALA A 350 -22.98 -31.71 -0.75
CA ALA A 350 -23.19 -33.05 -1.27
C ALA A 350 -22.01 -33.94 -0.83
N LYS A 351 -22.33 -35.01 -0.10
CA LYS A 351 -21.39 -36.05 0.31
C LYS A 351 -20.69 -36.64 -0.93
N GLN A 352 -19.38 -36.43 -1.05
CA GLN A 352 -18.53 -37.32 -1.83
C GLN A 352 -18.15 -38.53 -0.97
N THR A 353 -18.87 -39.64 -1.15
CA THR A 353 -18.41 -40.97 -0.74
C THR A 353 -17.65 -41.61 -1.90
N LYS A 354 -16.42 -42.07 -1.62
CA LYS A 354 -15.59 -42.89 -2.54
C LYS A 354 -16.33 -44.17 -2.96
N PRO A 355 -16.06 -44.69 -4.18
CA PRO A 355 -16.77 -45.85 -4.73
C PRO A 355 -16.25 -47.18 -4.15
N PRO A 356 -17.10 -48.20 -3.96
CA PRO A 356 -16.66 -49.55 -3.69
C PRO A 356 -16.46 -50.37 -4.98
N ILE A 357 -15.59 -51.36 -4.83
CA ILE A 357 -14.98 -52.25 -5.82
C ILE A 357 -16.00 -53.18 -6.49
N LYS A 358 -15.79 -53.51 -7.77
CA LYS A 358 -16.52 -54.50 -8.56
C LYS A 358 -16.20 -55.94 -8.12
N GLN A 359 -17.23 -56.79 -8.07
CA GLN A 359 -17.14 -58.18 -8.50
C GLN A 359 -18.41 -58.58 -9.28
N ILE A 360 -18.23 -59.58 -10.14
CA ILE A 360 -18.91 -59.88 -11.41
C ILE A 360 -20.06 -60.87 -11.18
N ASP A 361 -21.16 -60.77 -11.94
CA ASP A 361 -21.80 -61.97 -12.49
C ASP A 361 -22.58 -61.73 -13.79
N ILE A 362 -22.82 -62.83 -14.50
CA ILE A 362 -22.81 -63.00 -15.96
C ILE A 362 -24.21 -62.93 -16.63
N GLN A 363 -24.19 -62.44 -17.88
CA GLN A 363 -25.09 -62.50 -19.08
C GLN A 363 -26.17 -63.64 -19.18
N PRO A 364 -27.16 -63.67 -20.14
CA PRO A 364 -27.00 -63.20 -21.54
C PRO A 364 -28.25 -62.78 -22.42
N THR A 365 -27.93 -62.09 -23.53
CA THR A 365 -28.51 -62.10 -24.92
C THR A 365 -30.01 -61.88 -25.24
N LYS A 366 -30.31 -60.96 -26.18
CA LYS A 366 -30.38 -61.25 -27.64
C LYS A 366 -30.51 -60.00 -28.54
N THR A 367 -29.71 -60.05 -29.60
CA THR A 367 -29.68 -59.40 -30.93
C THR A 367 -31.07 -59.21 -31.57
N VAL A 368 -31.34 -58.22 -32.45
CA VAL A 368 -31.03 -58.24 -33.90
C VAL A 368 -31.30 -56.83 -34.53
N LYS A 369 -30.48 -56.46 -35.54
CA LYS A 369 -30.67 -55.35 -36.51
C LYS A 369 -31.40 -55.86 -37.78
N ILE A 370 -32.07 -54.97 -38.54
CA ILE A 370 -31.87 -54.64 -39.98
C ILE A 370 -33.15 -54.06 -40.63
N GLU A 371 -33.00 -52.84 -41.23
CA GLU A 371 -33.54 -52.23 -42.47
C GLU A 371 -34.96 -52.54 -43.00
N LYS A 372 -35.68 -51.73 -43.82
CA LYS A 372 -35.56 -50.40 -44.46
C LYS A 372 -36.96 -49.98 -44.98
N GLU A 373 -37.21 -48.68 -44.97
CA GLU A 373 -38.03 -47.81 -45.85
C GLU A 373 -39.36 -48.27 -46.50
N THR A 374 -40.44 -47.48 -46.29
CA THR A 374 -41.09 -46.67 -47.36
C THR A 374 -42.06 -45.61 -46.80
N ASN A 375 -42.21 -44.53 -47.56
CA ASN A 375 -42.75 -43.20 -47.20
C ASN A 375 -44.26 -43.12 -46.90
N THR A 376 -44.65 -42.16 -46.04
CA THR A 376 -45.61 -41.07 -46.34
C THR A 376 -45.73 -40.09 -45.16
N LEU A 377 -45.57 -38.79 -45.45
CA LEU A 377 -45.78 -37.60 -44.59
C LEU A 377 -47.28 -37.21 -44.58
N PRO A 378 -47.83 -36.39 -43.64
CA PRO A 378 -47.26 -35.09 -43.23
C PRO A 378 -47.47 -34.64 -41.77
N GLY A 379 -46.61 -33.71 -41.33
CA GLY A 379 -46.73 -33.01 -40.04
C GLY A 379 -45.50 -32.14 -39.75
N ASP A 380 -45.40 -31.02 -40.47
CA ASP A 380 -44.39 -29.96 -40.28
C ASP A 380 -44.69 -29.12 -39.04
N TYR A 381 -43.71 -28.92 -38.16
CA TYR A 381 -43.52 -27.65 -37.44
C TYR A 381 -42.03 -27.37 -37.20
N LYS A 382 -41.50 -26.38 -37.93
CA LYS A 382 -40.22 -25.69 -37.69
C LYS A 382 -40.42 -24.65 -36.59
N VAL A 383 -39.50 -24.61 -35.61
CA VAL A 383 -39.29 -23.45 -34.74
C VAL A 383 -38.19 -22.58 -35.35
N THR A 384 -38.57 -21.37 -35.79
CA THR A 384 -37.69 -20.29 -36.23
C THR A 384 -37.65 -19.17 -35.19
N LEU A 385 -36.46 -18.62 -34.96
CA LEU A 385 -36.16 -17.49 -34.07
C LEU A 385 -36.90 -16.20 -34.50
N PRO A 386 -37.53 -15.45 -33.57
CA PRO A 386 -37.96 -14.08 -33.83
C PRO A 386 -36.84 -13.05 -33.61
N SER A 387 -36.90 -11.99 -34.41
CA SER A 387 -35.96 -10.88 -34.56
C SER A 387 -36.06 -9.81 -33.45
N VAL A 388 -34.96 -9.08 -33.27
CA VAL A 388 -34.75 -8.01 -32.28
C VAL A 388 -35.71 -6.83 -32.48
N PRO A 389 -36.40 -6.31 -31.44
CA PRO A 389 -37.18 -5.07 -31.53
C PRO A 389 -36.31 -3.80 -31.60
N LYS A 390 -36.72 -2.85 -32.45
CA LYS A 390 -36.16 -1.48 -32.55
C LYS A 390 -36.45 -0.66 -31.29
N ALA A 391 -35.49 0.19 -30.92
CA ALA A 391 -35.54 1.10 -29.78
C ALA A 391 -36.71 2.10 -29.85
N ILE A 392 -37.37 2.30 -28.72
CA ILE A 392 -38.39 3.33 -28.48
C ILE A 392 -37.66 4.67 -28.24
N GLN A 393 -38.00 5.70 -29.00
CA GLN A 393 -37.61 7.09 -28.71
C GLN A 393 -38.56 7.67 -27.65
N LEU A 394 -38.01 8.12 -26.53
CA LEU A 394 -38.74 8.91 -25.53
C LEU A 394 -38.55 10.39 -25.82
N ASN A 395 -39.59 11.03 -26.36
CA ASN A 395 -39.77 12.46 -26.31
C ASN A 395 -40.22 12.85 -24.90
N THR A 396 -39.51 13.75 -24.24
CA THR A 396 -40.06 14.48 -23.08
C THR A 396 -39.92 15.97 -23.31
N SER A 397 -41.08 16.61 -23.32
CA SER A 397 -41.36 18.02 -23.46
C SER A 397 -41.05 18.81 -22.19
N GLU A 398 -40.75 20.09 -22.38
CA GLU A 398 -40.55 21.11 -21.34
C GLU A 398 -41.71 21.19 -20.35
N SER A 399 -41.40 21.20 -19.05
CA SER A 399 -42.13 22.02 -18.06
C SER A 399 -41.25 22.30 -16.85
N SER A 400 -41.44 23.50 -16.32
CA SER A 400 -40.56 24.29 -15.47
C SER A 400 -40.81 24.07 -13.99
N ILE A 401 -39.78 23.71 -13.20
CA ILE A 401 -39.72 24.03 -11.76
C ILE A 401 -38.30 24.45 -11.37
N ASN A 402 -38.26 25.64 -10.77
CA ASN A 402 -37.14 26.48 -10.39
C ASN A 402 -36.13 25.80 -9.41
N PRO A 403 -34.82 25.72 -9.71
CA PRO A 403 -33.83 25.32 -8.73
C PRO A 403 -33.33 26.55 -7.95
N ARG A 404 -33.56 26.58 -6.63
CA ARG A 404 -32.68 27.34 -5.72
C ARG A 404 -31.28 26.72 -5.79
N SER A 405 -30.50 27.17 -6.75
CA SER A 405 -29.10 26.80 -6.89
C SER A 405 -28.29 27.46 -5.77
N ILE A 406 -27.70 26.63 -4.91
CA ILE A 406 -26.55 27.04 -4.10
C ILE A 406 -25.43 27.30 -5.11
N LYS A 407 -25.14 28.58 -5.36
CA LYS A 407 -23.98 29.01 -6.15
C LYS A 407 -22.71 28.72 -5.36
N PHE A 408 -22.15 27.54 -5.51
CA PHE A 408 -20.77 27.29 -5.09
C PHE A 408 -19.84 28.14 -5.95
N SER A 409 -19.09 29.02 -5.31
CA SER A 409 -18.03 29.79 -5.96
C SER A 409 -17.06 28.82 -6.63
N LYS A 410 -16.97 28.87 -7.97
CA LYS A 410 -15.89 28.25 -8.75
C LYS A 410 -14.56 28.90 -8.34
N ARG A 411 -13.95 28.46 -7.25
CA ARG A 411 -12.49 28.56 -7.08
C ARG A 411 -11.88 27.35 -7.76
N ILE A 412 -11.80 27.46 -9.07
CA ILE A 412 -10.92 26.63 -9.88
C ILE A 412 -9.50 27.12 -9.57
N PRO A 413 -8.57 26.24 -9.13
CA PRO A 413 -7.18 26.62 -8.96
C PRO A 413 -6.62 27.17 -10.28
N PRO A 414 -5.77 28.20 -10.27
CA PRO A 414 -5.03 28.58 -11.47
C PRO A 414 -4.32 27.32 -12.01
N ASN A 415 -4.61 26.95 -13.26
CA ASN A 415 -4.13 25.77 -14.00
C ASN A 415 -4.91 24.44 -13.89
N TYR A 416 -6.13 24.42 -13.33
CA TYR A 416 -6.98 23.22 -13.46
C TYR A 416 -7.62 23.12 -14.85
N ARG A 417 -7.25 22.09 -15.63
CA ARG A 417 -7.93 21.67 -16.85
C ARG A 417 -8.71 20.37 -16.60
N PRO A 418 -10.05 20.37 -16.69
CA PRO A 418 -10.83 19.14 -16.58
C PRO A 418 -10.74 18.30 -17.88
N ASN A 419 -10.74 16.97 -17.72
CA ASN A 419 -10.68 15.95 -18.78
C ASN A 419 -11.80 16.07 -19.85
N SER A 420 -12.79 16.94 -19.67
CA SER A 420 -13.85 17.17 -20.65
C SER A 420 -13.41 18.01 -21.86
N PHE A 421 -12.28 18.72 -21.77
CA PHE A 421 -11.76 19.56 -22.87
C PHE A 421 -10.92 18.80 -23.92
N ASP A 422 -10.49 17.57 -23.63
CA ASP A 422 -9.75 16.73 -24.59
C ASP A 422 -10.67 16.05 -25.63
N ARG A 423 -12.00 16.23 -25.52
CA ARG A 423 -12.97 15.54 -26.38
C ARG A 423 -13.21 16.19 -27.75
N GLU A 424 -12.70 17.39 -28.00
CA GLU A 424 -12.96 18.09 -29.28
C GLU A 424 -11.82 18.03 -30.32
N GLN A 425 -10.75 17.27 -30.11
CA GLN A 425 -9.68 17.12 -31.12
C GLN A 425 -9.16 15.69 -31.38
N LYS A 426 -9.98 14.65 -31.22
CA LYS A 426 -9.59 13.30 -31.68
C LYS A 426 -10.66 12.64 -32.54
N ALA A 427 -10.73 13.09 -33.79
CA ALA A 427 -11.23 12.27 -34.88
C ALA A 427 -10.06 11.55 -35.56
N LYS A 428 -10.12 10.22 -35.53
CA LYS A 428 -9.41 9.20 -36.35
C LYS A 428 -8.06 8.61 -35.87
N LYS A 429 -8.10 7.26 -35.77
CA LYS A 429 -7.08 6.19 -35.91
C LYS A 429 -6.08 5.94 -34.76
N SER A 430 -6.24 4.81 -34.06
CA SER A 430 -5.53 3.54 -34.33
C SER A 430 -5.74 2.54 -33.16
N THR A 431 -5.72 1.24 -33.47
CA THR A 431 -5.90 0.11 -32.54
C THR A 431 -4.68 -0.09 -31.62
N ASN A 432 -4.88 0.16 -30.32
CA ASN A 432 -3.97 -0.10 -29.17
C ASN A 432 -2.48 0.24 -29.33
N THR A 433 -2.04 1.33 -28.69
CA THR A 433 -1.13 1.28 -27.53
C THR A 433 -0.89 2.71 -27.01
N ARG A 434 -1.30 3.02 -25.77
CA ARG A 434 -0.94 4.26 -25.06
C ARG A 434 0.52 4.18 -24.59
N ILE A 435 1.46 4.11 -25.53
CA ILE A 435 2.90 3.97 -25.26
C ILE A 435 3.39 5.28 -24.65
N GLY A 436 4.05 5.22 -23.50
CA GLY A 436 4.59 6.34 -22.75
C GLY A 436 3.58 7.35 -22.18
N GLU A 437 2.34 7.35 -22.68
CA GLU A 437 1.28 8.23 -22.19
C GLU A 437 0.85 7.90 -20.75
N VAL A 438 0.23 8.86 -20.08
CA VAL A 438 -0.43 8.61 -18.80
C VAL A 438 -1.62 7.70 -19.02
N ASN A 439 -1.58 6.51 -18.41
CA ASN A 439 -2.66 5.54 -18.46
C ASN A 439 -3.07 5.15 -17.05
N LYS A 440 -4.37 5.25 -16.74
CA LYS A 440 -4.91 4.98 -15.38
C LYS A 440 -4.18 5.78 -14.30
N GLY A 441 -3.84 7.04 -14.59
CA GLY A 441 -3.11 7.94 -13.69
C GLY A 441 -1.64 7.59 -13.47
N LYS A 442 -1.14 6.49 -14.05
CA LYS A 442 0.25 6.05 -13.98
C LYS A 442 0.99 6.35 -15.29
N VAL A 443 2.29 6.50 -15.21
CA VAL A 443 3.18 6.67 -16.36
C VAL A 443 4.41 5.81 -16.17
N SER A 444 4.88 5.17 -17.24
CA SER A 444 6.11 4.38 -17.24
C SER A 444 7.34 5.29 -17.20
N ALA A 445 8.37 4.91 -16.45
CA ALA A 445 9.65 5.61 -16.44
C ALA A 445 10.43 5.44 -17.75
N TYR A 446 10.21 4.30 -18.44
CA TYR A 446 10.90 3.96 -19.67
C TYR A 446 9.96 3.39 -20.74
N LEU A 447 10.38 3.56 -21.99
CA LEU A 447 9.88 2.83 -23.15
C LEU A 447 10.86 1.68 -23.42
N ARG A 448 10.35 0.49 -23.75
CA ARG A 448 11.14 -0.71 -24.05
C ARG A 448 10.94 -1.08 -25.50
N GLY A 449 12.03 -1.39 -26.20
CA GLY A 449 12.00 -1.77 -27.61
C GLY A 449 12.90 -2.96 -27.91
N PRO A 450 12.77 -3.54 -29.12
CA PRO A 450 13.69 -4.56 -29.60
C PRO A 450 15.12 -4.02 -29.66
N PHE A 451 16.10 -4.92 -29.64
CA PHE A 451 17.50 -4.55 -29.82
C PHE A 451 17.72 -3.74 -31.08
N MET A 452 18.54 -2.69 -30.97
CA MET A 452 19.10 -1.95 -32.09
C MET A 452 20.57 -1.67 -31.81
N GLU A 453 21.40 -1.69 -32.84
CA GLU A 453 22.81 -1.31 -32.71
C GLU A 453 22.95 0.18 -32.42
N VAL A 454 24.00 0.57 -31.69
CA VAL A 454 24.22 1.97 -31.26
C VAL A 454 24.22 2.94 -32.44
N THR A 455 24.88 2.58 -33.54
CA THR A 455 24.95 3.39 -34.77
C THR A 455 23.60 3.55 -35.46
N GLU A 456 22.71 2.58 -35.31
CA GLU A 456 21.34 2.65 -35.81
C GLU A 456 20.48 3.55 -34.95
N VAL A 457 20.57 3.42 -33.62
CA VAL A 457 19.91 4.31 -32.66
C VAL A 457 20.28 5.77 -32.93
N GLU A 458 21.56 6.07 -33.17
CA GLU A 458 22.02 7.42 -33.51
C GLU A 458 21.42 7.93 -34.82
N LYS A 459 21.31 7.08 -35.85
CA LYS A 459 20.68 7.45 -37.12
C LYS A 459 19.19 7.73 -36.94
N VAL A 460 18.48 6.89 -36.20
CA VAL A 460 17.04 7.05 -35.92
C VAL A 460 16.79 8.36 -35.17
N LEU A 461 17.58 8.65 -34.14
CA LEU A 461 17.47 9.91 -33.38
C LEU A 461 17.70 11.13 -34.28
N LYS A 462 18.74 11.12 -35.11
CA LYS A 462 19.04 12.22 -36.05
C LYS A 462 17.92 12.43 -37.07
N SER A 463 17.41 11.34 -37.67
CA SER A 463 16.27 11.39 -38.61
C SER A 463 15.00 11.94 -37.96
N ALA A 464 14.81 11.66 -36.67
CA ALA A 464 13.72 12.19 -35.86
C ALA A 464 13.97 13.62 -35.31
N LYS A 465 15.02 14.31 -35.79
CA LYS A 465 15.40 15.68 -35.39
C LYS A 465 15.80 15.83 -33.92
N PHE A 466 16.26 14.75 -33.29
CA PHE A 466 16.96 14.83 -32.02
C PHE A 466 18.45 15.11 -32.23
N ASN A 467 19.01 15.93 -31.35
CA ASN A 467 20.43 16.19 -31.28
C ASN A 467 21.09 15.08 -30.45
N HIS A 468 21.95 14.29 -31.09
CA HIS A 468 22.83 13.35 -30.40
C HIS A 468 23.93 14.11 -29.65
N ILE A 469 24.18 13.72 -28.39
CA ILE A 469 25.19 14.34 -27.52
C ILE A 469 26.40 13.41 -27.39
N ALA A 470 26.18 12.17 -26.97
CA ALA A 470 27.24 11.19 -26.76
C ALA A 470 26.70 9.76 -26.74
N SER A 471 27.55 8.79 -27.09
CA SER A 471 27.27 7.35 -26.96
C SER A 471 28.41 6.71 -26.17
N LEU A 472 28.09 6.23 -24.96
CA LEU A 472 29.12 5.89 -23.98
C LEU A 472 28.89 4.49 -23.40
N PRO A 473 29.88 3.58 -23.45
CA PRO A 473 29.80 2.32 -22.73
C PRO A 473 29.85 2.57 -21.23
N ILE A 474 28.87 2.06 -20.49
CA ILE A 474 28.73 2.32 -19.05
C ILE A 474 29.21 1.17 -18.17
N ASN A 475 29.55 0.02 -18.77
CA ASN A 475 30.14 -1.12 -18.09
C ASN A 475 31.44 -1.62 -18.77
N LYS A 476 32.24 -2.37 -18.01
CA LYS A 476 33.58 -2.82 -18.42
C LYS A 476 33.56 -3.69 -19.70
N ASP A 477 32.57 -4.56 -19.80
CA ASP A 477 32.35 -5.48 -20.92
C ASP A 477 31.64 -4.84 -22.11
N LYS A 478 31.33 -3.54 -22.04
CA LYS A 478 30.69 -2.75 -23.12
C LYS A 478 29.38 -3.36 -23.64
N THR A 479 28.69 -4.15 -22.81
CA THR A 479 27.40 -4.73 -23.13
C THR A 479 26.23 -3.77 -22.87
N LEU A 480 26.50 -2.65 -22.18
CA LEU A 480 25.57 -1.57 -21.92
C LEU A 480 26.16 -0.27 -22.46
N THR A 481 25.44 0.36 -23.38
CA THR A 481 25.80 1.68 -23.92
C THR A 481 24.66 2.66 -23.67
N SER A 482 24.96 3.81 -23.06
CA SER A 482 24.02 4.91 -22.91
C SER A 482 24.22 5.90 -24.05
N VAL A 483 23.21 6.08 -24.88
CA VAL A 483 23.13 7.11 -25.92
C VAL A 483 22.35 8.29 -25.35
N ILE A 484 23.01 9.44 -25.21
CA ILE A 484 22.44 10.67 -24.67
C ILE A 484 22.03 11.57 -25.82
N PHE A 485 20.81 12.10 -25.77
CA PHE A 485 20.24 12.94 -26.82
C PHE A 485 19.32 14.02 -26.24
N THR A 486 18.99 15.03 -27.05
CA THR A 486 18.13 16.14 -26.66
C THR A 486 17.38 16.74 -27.85
N ASN A 487 16.53 17.74 -27.62
CA ASN A 487 15.99 18.65 -28.61
C ASN A 487 15.98 20.08 -28.06
N ASN A 488 15.81 21.09 -28.93
CA ASN A 488 15.91 22.50 -28.54
C ASN A 488 14.84 22.91 -27.51
N GLU A 489 13.65 22.31 -27.56
CA GLU A 489 12.56 22.61 -26.62
C GLU A 489 12.87 22.10 -25.20
N LEU A 490 13.44 20.90 -25.08
CA LEU A 490 13.92 20.35 -23.81
C LEU A 490 15.05 21.19 -23.22
N VAL A 491 16.02 21.63 -24.04
CA VAL A 491 17.10 22.52 -23.58
C VAL A 491 16.53 23.84 -23.06
N THR A 492 15.52 24.40 -23.74
CA THR A 492 14.86 25.63 -23.30
C THR A 492 14.17 25.44 -21.95
N LEU A 493 13.42 24.35 -21.75
CA LEU A 493 12.78 24.04 -20.47
C LEU A 493 13.79 23.78 -19.35
N ALA A 494 14.88 23.09 -19.67
CA ALA A 494 15.95 22.79 -18.72
C ALA A 494 16.74 24.02 -18.29
N SER A 495 16.70 25.11 -19.07
CA SER A 495 17.36 26.39 -18.77
C SER A 495 16.68 27.20 -17.66
N LYS A 496 15.63 26.65 -17.04
CA LYS A 496 15.05 27.22 -15.82
C LYS A 496 15.91 26.89 -14.61
N SER A 497 15.98 27.79 -13.64
CA SER A 497 16.80 27.64 -12.43
C SER A 497 16.54 26.30 -11.73
N ASN A 498 17.63 25.59 -11.42
CA ASN A 498 17.68 24.25 -10.83
C ASN A 498 16.97 23.16 -11.65
N ARG A 499 16.69 23.36 -12.94
CA ARG A 499 15.98 22.35 -13.78
C ARG A 499 16.84 21.69 -14.85
N GLY A 500 18.14 21.99 -14.90
CA GLY A 500 19.05 21.53 -15.94
C GLY A 500 19.17 20.01 -16.13
N PHE A 501 18.77 19.19 -15.15
CA PHE A 501 18.85 17.73 -15.24
C PHE A 501 17.95 17.09 -16.31
N ILE A 502 16.90 17.79 -16.78
CA ILE A 502 16.04 17.31 -17.89
C ILE A 502 16.61 17.65 -19.29
N ALA A 503 17.74 18.34 -19.36
CA ALA A 503 18.29 18.82 -20.63
C ALA A 503 18.60 17.72 -21.64
N SER A 504 18.72 16.46 -21.19
CA SER A 504 18.90 15.31 -22.07
C SER A 504 18.09 14.10 -21.61
N LEU A 505 17.69 13.31 -22.60
CA LEU A 505 17.09 11.98 -22.46
C LEU A 505 18.11 10.93 -22.88
N ARG A 506 17.80 9.65 -22.61
CA ARG A 506 18.75 8.55 -22.81
C ARG A 506 18.11 7.32 -23.42
N VAL A 507 18.85 6.68 -24.32
CA VAL A 507 18.60 5.31 -24.78
C VAL A 507 19.68 4.41 -24.22
N LEU A 508 19.29 3.40 -23.44
CA LEU A 508 20.16 2.28 -23.07
C LEU A 508 20.09 1.24 -24.18
N VAL A 509 21.23 0.86 -24.74
CA VAL A 509 21.38 -0.28 -25.63
C VAL A 509 22.00 -1.43 -24.85
N ASP A 510 21.28 -2.56 -24.76
CA ASP A 510 21.73 -3.75 -24.04
C ASP A 510 21.99 -4.90 -25.02
N THR A 511 23.26 -5.18 -25.29
CA THR A 511 23.66 -6.23 -26.24
C THR A 511 23.48 -7.64 -25.70
N LYS A 512 23.34 -7.80 -24.37
CA LYS A 512 23.18 -9.09 -23.71
C LYS A 512 21.71 -9.46 -23.51
N GLU A 513 20.87 -8.52 -23.07
CA GLU A 513 19.40 -8.76 -23.00
C GLU A 513 18.72 -8.57 -24.36
N LYS A 514 19.45 -8.08 -25.37
CA LYS A 514 18.93 -7.81 -26.72
C LYS A 514 17.69 -6.92 -26.69
N THR A 515 17.82 -5.80 -25.99
CA THR A 515 16.75 -4.78 -25.90
C THR A 515 17.33 -3.37 -25.91
N ILE A 516 16.45 -2.40 -26.18
CA ILE A 516 16.71 -0.99 -25.88
C ILE A 516 15.75 -0.48 -24.80
N SER A 517 16.18 0.55 -24.09
CA SER A 517 15.34 1.27 -23.12
C SER A 517 15.50 2.77 -23.24
N ILE A 518 14.40 3.47 -23.50
CA ILE A 518 14.38 4.92 -23.71
C ILE A 518 13.73 5.57 -22.49
N THR A 519 14.35 6.59 -21.91
CA THR A 519 13.72 7.37 -20.83
C THR A 519 12.43 8.03 -21.32
N ASN A 520 11.32 7.85 -20.61
CA ASN A 520 10.03 8.43 -21.01
C ASN A 520 10.03 9.96 -20.75
N PRO A 521 9.87 10.80 -21.80
CA PRO A 521 9.88 12.25 -21.64
C PRO A 521 8.78 12.78 -20.72
N LEU A 522 7.60 12.16 -20.65
CA LEU A 522 6.53 12.59 -19.73
C LEU A 522 6.94 12.37 -18.28
N TYR A 523 7.47 11.18 -17.98
CA TYR A 523 7.93 10.83 -16.63
C TYR A 523 9.07 11.75 -16.17
N MET A 524 10.11 11.87 -17.00
CA MET A 524 11.31 12.64 -16.67
C MET A 524 10.98 14.12 -16.54
N SER A 525 10.23 14.68 -17.50
CA SER A 525 9.86 16.10 -17.48
C SER A 525 8.96 16.42 -16.30
N LYS A 526 7.97 15.57 -15.98
CA LYS A 526 7.04 15.84 -14.87
C LYS A 526 7.76 15.81 -13.51
N GLY A 527 8.69 14.89 -13.31
CA GLY A 527 9.47 14.81 -12.08
C GLY A 527 10.50 15.92 -11.95
N PHE A 528 11.24 16.23 -13.02
CA PHE A 528 12.36 17.17 -12.94
C PHE A 528 11.94 18.63 -13.08
N LEU A 529 10.96 18.94 -13.95
CA LEU A 529 10.48 20.32 -14.13
C LEU A 529 9.44 20.74 -13.09
N GLN A 530 8.72 19.79 -12.49
CA GLN A 530 7.71 20.02 -11.45
C GLN A 530 6.67 21.09 -11.86
N GLU A 531 6.66 22.25 -11.18
CA GLU A 531 5.77 23.39 -11.49
C GLU A 531 6.04 24.02 -12.86
N HIS A 532 7.24 23.82 -13.40
CA HIS A 532 7.62 24.28 -14.74
C HIS A 532 7.36 23.26 -15.84
N TYR A 533 6.70 22.13 -15.51
CA TYR A 533 6.34 21.10 -16.47
C TYR A 533 5.48 21.66 -17.60
N ASP A 534 5.92 21.43 -18.83
CA ASP A 534 5.16 21.73 -20.04
C ASP A 534 4.71 20.44 -20.70
N ASP A 535 3.41 20.17 -20.60
CA ASP A 535 2.79 18.97 -21.14
C ASP A 535 2.87 18.89 -22.67
N LYS A 536 2.86 20.03 -23.36
CA LYS A 536 2.90 20.05 -24.83
C LYS A 536 4.26 19.59 -25.33
N VAL A 537 5.34 20.10 -24.74
CA VAL A 537 6.71 19.74 -25.13
C VAL A 537 6.99 18.27 -24.79
N ALA A 538 6.56 17.81 -23.60
CA ALA A 538 6.74 16.43 -23.20
C ALA A 538 5.99 15.45 -24.13
N ASN A 539 4.71 15.70 -24.42
CA ASN A 539 3.92 14.86 -25.33
C ASN A 539 4.43 14.91 -26.76
N LYS A 540 4.81 16.08 -27.27
CA LYS A 540 5.42 16.20 -28.60
C LYS A 540 6.70 15.36 -28.71
N THR A 541 7.56 15.44 -27.69
CA THR A 541 8.78 14.64 -27.61
C THR A 541 8.48 13.14 -27.56
N LEU A 542 7.44 12.74 -26.80
CA LEU A 542 6.99 11.35 -26.74
C LEU A 542 6.54 10.83 -28.10
N VAL A 543 5.67 11.58 -28.79
CA VAL A 543 5.16 11.21 -30.11
C VAL A 543 6.31 11.05 -31.11
N GLN A 544 7.27 11.99 -31.12
CA GLN A 544 8.45 11.89 -31.98
C GLN A 544 9.27 10.62 -31.71
N LEU A 545 9.42 10.21 -30.45
CA LEU A 545 10.11 8.96 -30.10
C LEU A 545 9.32 7.71 -30.54
N ILE A 546 7.99 7.71 -30.35
CA ILE A 546 7.13 6.59 -30.76
C ILE A 546 7.10 6.42 -32.28
N GLU A 547 7.10 7.52 -33.02
CA GLU A 547 7.15 7.49 -34.49
C GLU A 547 8.52 7.06 -35.02
N ALA A 548 9.60 7.40 -34.30
CA ALA A 548 10.96 7.07 -34.71
C ALA A 548 11.36 5.62 -34.41
N PHE A 549 10.92 5.08 -33.27
CA PHE A 549 11.27 3.73 -32.83
C PHE A 549 10.07 2.78 -32.95
N SER A 550 10.23 1.71 -33.71
CA SER A 550 9.18 0.71 -33.91
C SER A 550 9.05 -0.23 -32.71
N ASN A 551 7.84 -0.78 -32.52
CA ASN A 551 7.53 -1.83 -31.53
C ASN A 551 7.89 -1.46 -30.08
N LEU A 552 7.73 -0.19 -29.71
CA LEU A 552 7.90 0.24 -28.33
C LEU A 552 6.76 -0.27 -27.43
N THR A 553 7.10 -0.54 -26.18
CA THR A 553 6.18 -0.93 -25.10
C THR A 553 6.49 -0.16 -23.83
N ASN A 554 5.54 -0.11 -22.89
CA ASN A 554 5.77 0.52 -21.60
C ASN A 554 6.59 -0.39 -20.68
N SER A 555 7.59 0.16 -19.99
CA SER A 555 8.23 -0.54 -18.87
C SER A 555 7.23 -0.76 -17.74
N GLU A 556 7.41 -1.84 -16.98
CA GLU A 556 6.65 -2.02 -15.74
C GLU A 556 7.03 -1.00 -14.67
N ASP A 557 8.25 -0.46 -14.73
CA ASP A 557 8.73 0.67 -13.95
C ASP A 557 7.77 1.85 -14.17
N SER A 558 6.82 2.07 -13.26
CA SER A 558 5.77 3.08 -13.42
C SER A 558 5.36 3.67 -12.08
N LEU A 559 5.00 4.95 -12.09
CA LEU A 559 4.53 5.68 -10.91
C LEU A 559 3.27 6.48 -11.23
N LYS A 560 2.57 6.92 -10.20
CA LYS A 560 1.45 7.86 -10.31
C LYS A 560 1.97 9.19 -10.87
N PHE A 561 1.48 9.61 -12.03
CA PHE A 561 1.95 10.80 -12.76
C PHE A 561 1.84 12.09 -11.93
N GLN A 562 0.78 12.21 -11.13
CA GLN A 562 0.54 13.38 -10.26
C GLN A 562 1.51 13.46 -9.06
N LEU A 563 2.13 12.34 -8.68
CA LEU A 563 3.07 12.30 -7.56
C LEU A 563 4.51 12.60 -7.99
N LEU A 564 4.82 12.53 -9.28
CA LEU A 564 6.17 12.77 -9.79
C LEU A 564 6.78 14.11 -9.34
N PRO A 565 6.05 15.25 -9.33
CA PRO A 565 6.62 16.51 -8.85
C PRO A 565 7.00 16.49 -7.37
N LYS A 566 6.37 15.63 -6.57
CA LYS A 566 6.60 15.51 -5.12
C LYS A 566 7.26 14.19 -4.75
N TYR A 567 7.88 13.51 -5.73
CA TYR A 567 8.40 12.18 -5.54
C TYR A 567 9.44 12.17 -4.41
N GLN A 568 9.31 11.17 -3.54
CA GLN A 568 10.22 10.88 -2.46
C GLN A 568 10.20 9.36 -2.30
N PHE A 569 11.37 8.73 -2.22
CA PHE A 569 11.43 7.26 -2.17
C PHE A 569 10.78 6.70 -0.90
N MET A 570 11.20 7.24 0.24
CA MET A 570 10.65 6.95 1.57
C MET A 570 10.54 8.25 2.35
N GLN A 571 9.63 8.31 3.32
CA GLN A 571 9.52 9.47 4.20
C GLN A 571 10.87 9.76 4.87
N GLY A 572 11.28 11.03 4.85
CA GLY A 572 12.58 11.48 5.37
C GLY A 572 13.75 11.36 4.38
N MET A 573 13.54 10.76 3.20
CA MET A 573 14.57 10.74 2.15
C MET A 573 14.58 12.00 1.28
N PRO A 574 15.66 12.27 0.54
CA PRO A 574 15.77 13.44 -0.32
C PRO A 574 14.69 13.50 -1.41
N LYS A 575 14.23 14.72 -1.71
CA LYS A 575 13.42 15.09 -2.89
C LYS A 575 14.30 15.75 -3.94
N TYR A 576 13.71 16.11 -5.08
CA TYR A 576 14.42 16.80 -6.16
C TYR A 576 15.14 18.07 -5.69
N GLU A 577 14.50 18.84 -4.80
CA GLU A 577 14.99 20.13 -4.28
C GLU A 577 16.16 19.96 -3.30
N ASN A 578 16.36 18.75 -2.74
CA ASN A 578 17.45 18.46 -1.83
C ASN A 578 18.74 18.15 -2.60
N MET A 579 19.09 19.00 -3.56
CA MET A 579 20.32 18.87 -4.34
C MET A 579 21.55 19.06 -3.47
N ILE A 580 22.63 18.37 -3.84
CA ILE A 580 23.92 18.46 -3.16
C ILE A 580 24.85 19.33 -4.02
N GLU A 581 25.39 20.37 -3.41
CA GLU A 581 26.50 21.13 -3.98
C GLU A 581 27.81 20.32 -3.80
N VAL A 582 28.51 20.05 -4.89
CA VAL A 582 29.78 19.27 -4.90
C VAL A 582 31.00 20.13 -5.17
N ALA A 583 30.81 21.34 -5.72
CA ALA A 583 31.83 22.36 -5.88
C ALA A 583 31.19 23.73 -6.12
N SER A 584 31.93 24.79 -5.84
CA SER A 584 31.54 26.18 -6.10
C SER A 584 32.76 26.98 -6.56
N GLY A 585 32.56 27.93 -7.46
CA GLY A 585 33.60 28.83 -7.99
C GLY A 585 33.27 29.30 -9.40
N ASP A 586 33.98 30.34 -9.84
CA ASP A 586 33.81 30.89 -11.19
C ASP A 586 34.60 30.10 -12.26
N ASP A 587 35.58 29.30 -11.83
CA ASP A 587 36.51 28.52 -12.67
C ASP A 587 36.09 27.05 -12.88
N LEU A 588 34.86 26.68 -12.49
CA LEU A 588 34.41 25.28 -12.52
C LEU A 588 34.48 24.64 -13.90
N LEU A 589 34.13 25.38 -14.96
CA LEU A 589 34.21 24.88 -16.34
C LEU A 589 35.66 24.72 -16.82
N GLU A 590 36.57 25.56 -16.34
CA GLU A 590 38.00 25.47 -16.64
C GLU A 590 38.62 24.24 -15.98
N LYS A 591 38.33 24.01 -14.69
CA LYS A 591 38.78 22.85 -13.91
C LYS A 591 38.46 21.50 -14.55
N ILE A 592 37.35 21.42 -15.27
CA ILE A 592 36.88 20.15 -15.85
C ILE A 592 37.26 19.95 -17.32
N LYS A 593 37.81 20.98 -17.99
CA LYS A 593 38.04 20.99 -19.45
C LYS A 593 38.90 19.80 -19.93
N GLU A 594 39.88 19.39 -19.12
CA GLU A 594 40.79 18.27 -19.41
C GLU A 594 40.56 17.04 -18.53
N ASN A 595 39.48 17.05 -17.72
CA ASN A 595 39.21 15.96 -16.80
C ASN A 595 38.62 14.76 -17.54
N LYS A 596 39.42 13.70 -17.71
CA LYS A 596 39.02 12.44 -18.38
C LYS A 596 37.79 11.75 -17.77
N ARG A 597 37.36 12.13 -16.57
CA ARG A 597 36.11 11.63 -15.97
C ARG A 597 34.87 12.32 -16.55
N VAL A 598 34.98 13.49 -17.17
CA VAL A 598 33.87 14.13 -17.86
C VAL A 598 33.72 13.50 -19.23
N LEU A 599 32.58 12.85 -19.45
CA LEU A 599 32.30 12.06 -20.65
C LEU A 599 31.45 12.81 -21.68
N PHE A 600 30.67 13.80 -21.23
CA PHE A 600 29.99 14.74 -22.11
C PHE A 600 29.75 16.07 -21.40
N THR A 601 29.56 17.11 -22.19
CA THR A 601 29.23 18.47 -21.76
C THR A 601 28.12 19.01 -22.64
N GLN A 602 27.08 19.58 -22.04
CA GLN A 602 25.93 20.16 -22.72
C GLN A 602 25.62 21.54 -22.13
N THR A 603 25.88 22.59 -22.89
CA THR A 603 25.52 23.97 -22.52
C THR A 603 24.05 24.24 -22.80
N LEU A 604 23.37 24.88 -21.84
CA LEU A 604 21.95 25.26 -21.88
C LEU A 604 21.79 26.70 -22.39
N SER A 605 20.55 27.09 -22.71
CA SER A 605 20.25 28.41 -23.28
C SER A 605 20.55 29.57 -22.34
N ASN A 606 20.53 29.34 -21.02
CA ASN A 606 20.87 30.33 -20.00
C ASN A 606 22.39 30.35 -19.65
N GLY A 607 23.22 29.56 -20.34
CA GLY A 607 24.66 29.44 -20.06
C GLY A 607 25.01 28.39 -19.00
N SER A 608 24.04 27.87 -18.22
CA SER A 608 24.25 26.72 -17.35
C SER A 608 24.72 25.52 -18.17
N THR A 609 25.46 24.59 -17.56
CA THR A 609 26.05 23.45 -18.27
C THR A 609 25.77 22.15 -17.54
N LEU A 610 25.17 21.18 -18.23
CA LEU A 610 25.01 19.81 -17.75
C LEU A 610 26.20 18.96 -18.23
N ILE A 611 26.91 18.34 -17.30
CA ILE A 611 27.99 17.40 -17.62
C ILE A 611 27.61 15.99 -17.15
N GLY A 612 28.14 14.98 -17.83
CA GLY A 612 28.03 13.58 -17.40
C GLY A 612 29.39 13.02 -17.03
N ILE A 613 29.50 12.43 -15.84
CA ILE A 613 30.78 11.92 -15.33
C ILE A 613 30.84 10.40 -15.26
N GLN A 614 32.04 9.87 -15.42
CA GLN A 614 32.38 8.49 -15.13
C GLN A 614 32.59 8.30 -13.63
N LEU A 615 31.71 7.52 -13.01
CA LEU A 615 31.91 7.06 -11.63
C LEU A 615 33.07 6.07 -11.54
N SER A 616 33.66 5.96 -10.34
CA SER A 616 34.74 5.00 -10.12
C SER A 616 34.27 3.57 -10.36
N LYS A 617 35.22 2.68 -10.69
CA LYS A 617 34.93 1.25 -10.94
C LYS A 617 34.22 0.57 -9.77
N ARG A 618 34.43 1.03 -8.53
CA ARG A 618 33.76 0.50 -7.33
C ARG A 618 32.32 0.99 -7.25
N THR A 619 32.10 2.29 -7.41
CA THR A 619 30.77 2.92 -7.34
C THR A 619 29.86 2.39 -8.44
N ASN A 620 30.34 2.29 -9.68
CA ASN A 620 29.55 1.87 -10.85
C ASN A 620 28.97 0.45 -10.73
N LYS A 621 29.52 -0.43 -9.88
CA LYS A 621 29.02 -1.83 -9.75
C LYS A 621 27.58 -1.96 -9.27
N PHE A 622 26.96 -0.88 -8.76
CA PHE A 622 25.59 -0.90 -8.25
C PHE A 622 24.56 -1.37 -9.30
N ILE A 623 24.75 -1.06 -10.59
CA ILE A 623 23.86 -1.52 -11.67
C ILE A 623 23.79 -3.05 -11.78
N LYS A 624 24.84 -3.76 -11.33
CA LYS A 624 24.83 -5.23 -11.27
C LYS A 624 24.05 -5.76 -10.06
N ARG A 625 23.86 -4.95 -9.02
CA ARG A 625 23.21 -5.32 -7.76
C ARG A 625 21.71 -5.07 -7.77
N ILE A 626 21.27 -3.99 -8.42
CA ILE A 626 19.87 -3.53 -8.43
C ILE A 626 19.19 -3.62 -9.80
N GLY A 627 19.86 -4.25 -10.77
CA GLY A 627 19.31 -4.48 -12.10
C GLY A 627 19.90 -3.58 -13.18
N ARG A 628 20.15 -4.20 -14.34
CA ARG A 628 20.80 -3.55 -15.48
C ARG A 628 19.85 -2.75 -16.37
N ASN A 629 18.55 -3.03 -16.30
CA ASN A 629 17.55 -2.55 -17.25
C ASN A 629 17.40 -1.01 -17.23
N ASN A 630 17.77 -0.35 -16.13
CA ASN A 630 17.70 1.11 -15.95
C ASN A 630 19.09 1.75 -15.79
N ALA A 631 20.13 1.07 -16.27
CA ALA A 631 21.52 1.50 -16.09
C ALA A 631 21.87 2.80 -16.85
N SER A 632 20.99 3.30 -17.73
CA SER A 632 21.13 4.61 -18.38
C SER A 632 21.15 5.79 -17.40
N ILE A 633 20.96 5.57 -16.10
CA ILE A 633 21.35 6.52 -15.04
C ILE A 633 22.82 6.99 -15.15
N LEU A 634 23.70 6.22 -15.82
CA LEU A 634 25.08 6.59 -16.12
C LEU A 634 25.26 7.05 -17.58
N PRO A 635 26.19 7.98 -17.88
CA PRO A 635 27.06 8.74 -16.95
C PRO A 635 26.30 9.59 -15.94
N TYR A 636 26.85 9.78 -14.75
CA TYR A 636 26.14 10.45 -13.65
C TYR A 636 26.13 11.97 -13.90
N PRO A 637 24.96 12.63 -13.86
CA PRO A 637 24.85 14.04 -14.24
C PRO A 637 25.28 15.01 -13.13
N ILE A 638 25.95 16.10 -13.50
CA ILE A 638 26.24 17.25 -12.65
C ILE A 638 25.79 18.51 -13.39
N LEU A 639 25.01 19.37 -12.73
CA LEU A 639 24.57 20.66 -13.25
C LEU A 639 25.48 21.76 -12.72
N ILE A 640 26.12 22.51 -13.62
CA ILE A 640 26.89 23.71 -13.30
C ILE A 640 26.02 24.91 -13.64
N GLU A 641 25.63 25.66 -12.61
CA GLU A 641 24.72 26.79 -12.71
C GLU A 641 25.07 27.81 -11.63
N GLU A 642 25.13 29.11 -11.99
CA GLU A 642 25.38 30.20 -11.04
C GLU A 642 26.63 29.99 -10.17
N GLY A 643 27.74 29.55 -10.79
CA GLY A 643 29.00 29.29 -10.08
C GLY A 643 28.97 28.08 -9.14
N LYS A 644 27.95 27.21 -9.23
CA LYS A 644 27.78 26.03 -8.38
C LYS A 644 27.63 24.77 -9.22
N ALA A 645 28.39 23.73 -8.88
CA ALA A 645 28.19 22.38 -9.39
C ALA A 645 27.27 21.61 -8.42
N LYS A 646 26.07 21.27 -8.88
CA LYS A 646 25.03 20.56 -8.12
C LYS A 646 24.77 19.17 -8.70
N ILE A 647 24.46 18.22 -7.84
CA ILE A 647 23.92 16.91 -8.21
C ILE A 647 22.55 16.73 -7.56
N LEU A 648 21.66 16.00 -8.22
CA LEU A 648 20.53 15.40 -7.53
C LEU A 648 21.08 14.48 -6.44
N ASP A 649 20.48 14.48 -5.25
CA ASP A 649 20.92 13.55 -4.21
C ASP A 649 20.93 12.11 -4.78
N PRO A 650 22.04 11.37 -4.68
CA PRO A 650 22.12 10.03 -5.24
C PRO A 650 21.01 9.08 -4.78
N LYS A 651 20.49 9.23 -3.54
CA LYS A 651 19.37 8.44 -3.04
C LYS A 651 18.11 8.71 -3.86
N TYR A 652 17.79 10.00 -4.08
CA TYR A 652 16.67 10.43 -4.93
C TYR A 652 16.86 9.99 -6.38
N TYR A 653 18.04 10.24 -6.96
CA TYR A 653 18.26 9.99 -8.38
C TYR A 653 18.21 8.48 -8.70
N ILE A 654 18.80 7.63 -7.85
CA ILE A 654 18.73 6.18 -8.04
C ILE A 654 17.28 5.68 -7.95
N SER A 655 16.55 6.06 -6.89
CA SER A 655 15.18 5.57 -6.69
C SER A 655 14.20 6.11 -7.73
N PHE A 656 14.37 7.36 -8.18
CA PHE A 656 13.54 7.95 -9.23
C PHE A 656 13.77 7.26 -10.59
N MET A 657 15.03 6.88 -10.88
CA MET A 657 15.37 6.15 -12.10
C MET A 657 15.07 4.65 -12.01
N TYR A 658 14.89 4.10 -10.81
CA TYR A 658 14.45 2.74 -10.53
C TYR A 658 13.20 2.75 -9.65
N PRO A 659 12.02 3.12 -10.18
CA PRO A 659 10.82 3.35 -9.35
C PRO A 659 10.28 2.09 -8.66
N LYS A 660 10.64 0.89 -9.15
CA LYS A 660 10.32 -0.40 -8.51
C LYS A 660 11.38 -0.86 -7.49
N LEU A 661 12.43 -0.07 -7.25
CA LEU A 661 13.48 -0.43 -6.30
C LEU A 661 12.89 -0.61 -4.91
N THR A 662 13.07 -1.79 -4.33
CA THR A 662 12.63 -2.07 -2.97
C THR A 662 13.64 -1.54 -1.95
N MET A 663 13.21 -1.37 -0.70
CA MET A 663 14.14 -1.03 0.38
C MET A 663 15.25 -2.07 0.54
N SER A 664 14.94 -3.35 0.45
CA SER A 664 15.93 -4.43 0.51
C SER A 664 16.99 -4.32 -0.59
N GLU A 665 16.59 -3.95 -1.82
CA GLU A 665 17.52 -3.72 -2.91
C GLU A 665 18.33 -2.44 -2.74
N PHE A 666 17.71 -1.37 -2.24
CA PHE A 666 18.40 -0.12 -1.90
C PHE A 666 19.48 -0.37 -0.84
N MET A 667 19.20 -1.19 0.18
CA MET A 667 20.17 -1.54 1.22
C MET A 667 21.39 -2.29 0.67
N LYS A 668 21.26 -3.09 -0.40
CA LYS A 668 22.40 -3.74 -1.09
C LYS A 668 23.39 -2.72 -1.69
N ILE A 669 22.97 -1.47 -1.85
CA ILE A 669 23.76 -0.38 -2.40
C ILE A 669 23.84 0.81 -1.44
N ALA A 670 23.61 0.62 -0.13
CA ALA A 670 23.56 1.70 0.86
C ALA A 670 24.81 2.60 0.87
N THR A 671 25.99 2.04 0.55
CA THR A 671 27.27 2.80 0.50
C THR A 671 27.50 3.54 -0.82
N ILE A 672 26.67 3.29 -1.84
CA ILE A 672 26.86 3.82 -3.19
C ILE A 672 26.52 5.32 -3.26
N PRO A 673 25.44 5.82 -2.64
CA PRO A 673 25.15 7.25 -2.59
C PRO A 673 26.34 8.12 -2.15
N ASP A 674 26.95 7.81 -1.02
CA ASP A 674 28.10 8.59 -0.51
C ASP A 674 29.32 8.47 -1.43
N ALA A 675 29.51 7.31 -2.06
CA ALA A 675 30.59 7.11 -3.02
C ALA A 675 30.36 7.90 -4.32
N MET A 676 29.12 8.04 -4.78
CA MET A 676 28.76 8.90 -5.92
C MET A 676 29.06 10.37 -5.63
N LYS A 677 28.68 10.86 -4.44
CA LYS A 677 29.00 12.23 -3.99
C LYS A 677 30.51 12.48 -4.04
N LYS A 678 31.31 11.60 -3.43
CA LYS A 678 32.78 11.70 -3.44
C LYS A 678 33.39 11.63 -4.83
N ASP A 679 32.83 10.81 -5.73
CA ASP A 679 33.29 10.74 -7.11
C ASP A 679 33.00 12.04 -7.87
N CYS A 680 31.87 12.69 -7.62
CA CYS A 680 31.52 14.00 -8.18
C CYS A 680 32.42 15.12 -7.66
N GLU A 681 32.65 15.19 -6.35
CA GLU A 681 33.56 16.18 -5.74
C GLU A 681 34.98 16.10 -6.32
N ARG A 682 35.46 14.88 -6.62
CA ARG A 682 36.80 14.65 -7.19
C ARG A 682 36.93 15.05 -8.66
N VAL A 683 35.87 15.52 -9.31
CA VAL A 683 35.95 16.05 -10.68
C VAL A 683 36.43 17.50 -10.67
N PHE A 684 36.21 18.23 -9.57
CA PHE A 684 36.54 19.65 -9.42
C PHE A 684 37.76 19.90 -8.50
N LYS A 685 38.43 18.84 -8.08
CA LYS A 685 39.74 18.86 -7.39
C LYS A 685 40.81 18.51 -8.40
#